data_AF-A0A644TVY4-F1
#
_entry.id   AF-A0A644TVY4-F1
#
_cell.length_a   1.000
_cell.length_b   1.000
_cell.length_c   1.000
_cell.angle_alpha   90.00
_cell.angle_beta   90.00
_cell.angle_gamma   90.00
#
_symmetry.space_group_name_H-M   'P 1'
#
loop_
_entity.id
_entity.type
_entity.pdbx_description
1 polymer ?
#
loop_
_entity_poly.entity_id
_entity_poly.type
_entity_poly.pdbx_seq_one_letter_code
_entity_poly.pdbx_strand_id
1 'polypeptide(L)'
;MSESNLPNGWAEATIEYICNILDSNRIPLNSKERSSRKGGYPYYGANGQVDSIDDYIFNGEHILVAEDGGFFDQPGKAVAYIVDGKFWVNNHAHILSLKANMSALWLQSFLNTIDWMPHVSGSTRLKLTQGKLRNIAISIPPLNEQHRIAAKIEALQAHSAKAKKALEEAQCLLEKFRQSALAAAFRGDLTASWREEHPDAEPASVFLQRIRQERRKRWEETELVKYATKGKTPPKDWKKKYPEPVAVNTEGLPDLPNGWCWTSLDEIITTIDAGKNFLCQERPPQNEELGLVKISAVTWRFFDENASKTVTDHSLVNLENIIKRGDLLISRANTLDLVGATVIVDNITKKLYLTDKVLRINTVIDNKVWIHLFLSSYLGRTFIQMKSSGNQESMRNISQYSIKSIPVPLPAELELKKIVQVLCGMLSRQDNLKKRVDELSELLVSIPPSIHTKAFRGELVAQDPTDEPAGVLLERIAAETAVLSASDAKSQQARRGRKPKSEVAQLTSFPAPGREQRLLRLMEYIISAYPGLSTTVVEERAKLATYPAVCARLLSSRASTFRKALRESGEGWKFSKADVVRFGRLWESLEANYGIRISSEGLCTMREGRKPEPWPSMDTLLPFFNKAYTIFTAERHNHQDIQADLDSIGVMQKIA
;
A
#
# COMPACT_ATOMS: atom_id res chain seq x y z
N MET A 1 11.34 46.04 12.35
CA MET A 1 10.06 45.34 12.56
C MET A 1 9.72 44.67 11.26
N SER A 2 10.07 43.39 11.10
CA SER A 2 9.63 42.61 9.94
C SER A 2 8.15 42.31 10.12
N GLU A 3 7.29 42.80 9.24
CA GLU A 3 5.88 42.39 9.17
C GLU A 3 5.86 40.85 9.11
N SER A 4 5.30 40.22 10.15
CA SER A 4 5.13 38.76 10.18
C SER A 4 4.20 38.39 9.04
N ASN A 5 4.70 37.64 8.05
CA ASN A 5 4.00 37.21 6.84
C ASN A 5 2.98 36.07 7.15
N LEU A 6 2.28 36.20 8.28
CA LEU A 6 1.35 35.21 8.81
C LEU A 6 -0.06 35.45 8.25
N PRO A 7 -0.85 34.39 8.07
CA PRO A 7 -2.26 34.53 7.71
C PRO A 7 -3.06 35.35 8.74
N ASN A 8 -4.16 35.94 8.31
CA ASN A 8 -4.97 36.79 9.19
C ASN A 8 -5.50 35.98 10.39
N GLY A 9 -5.42 36.56 11.59
CA GLY A 9 -5.85 35.92 12.84
C GLY A 9 -4.88 34.89 13.43
N TRP A 10 -3.75 34.60 12.76
CA TRP A 10 -2.71 33.71 13.28
C TRP A 10 -1.76 34.44 14.24
N ALA A 11 -1.14 33.69 15.15
CA ALA A 11 -0.16 34.23 16.09
C ALA A 11 1.06 33.30 16.20
N GLU A 12 2.22 33.86 16.55
CA GLU A 12 3.42 33.08 16.85
C GLU A 12 3.54 32.80 18.35
N ALA A 13 3.85 31.56 18.71
CA ALA A 13 4.27 31.20 20.06
C ALA A 13 5.26 30.04 20.04
N THR A 14 5.85 29.73 21.18
CA THR A 14 6.74 28.55 21.32
C THR A 14 5.97 27.34 21.85
N ILE A 15 6.52 26.13 21.66
CA ILE A 15 5.98 24.90 22.28
C ILE A 15 5.78 25.07 23.80
N GLU A 16 6.75 25.67 24.49
CA GLU A 16 6.65 25.87 25.95
C GLU A 16 5.48 26.77 26.34
N TYR A 17 5.08 27.70 25.46
CA TYR A 17 3.95 28.57 25.73
C TYR A 17 2.62 27.80 25.71
N ILE A 18 2.44 26.87 24.78
CA ILE A 18 1.17 26.15 24.57
C ILE A 18 1.11 24.75 25.21
N CYS A 19 2.25 24.18 25.59
CA CYS A 19 2.35 22.84 26.18
C CYS A 19 3.07 22.85 27.54
N ASN A 20 2.59 21.99 28.44
CA ASN A 20 3.34 21.51 29.59
C ASN A 20 4.19 20.32 29.16
N ILE A 21 5.50 20.36 29.45
CA ILE A 21 6.41 19.25 29.17
C ILE A 21 6.60 18.41 30.43
N LEU A 22 6.04 17.19 30.43
CA LEU A 22 5.92 16.33 31.63
C LEU A 22 7.07 15.33 31.78
N ASP A 23 8.21 15.62 31.16
CA ASP A 23 9.38 14.72 31.08
C ASP A 23 9.92 14.29 32.45
N SER A 24 9.77 15.14 33.47
CA SER A 24 10.15 14.87 34.86
C SER A 24 9.31 13.79 35.53
N ASN A 25 8.13 13.49 34.99
CA ASN A 25 7.19 12.52 35.54
C ASN A 25 7.38 11.12 34.92
N ARG A 26 8.30 10.97 33.97
CA ARG A 26 8.63 9.69 33.32
C ARG A 26 9.47 8.83 34.26
N ILE A 27 9.22 7.52 34.23
CA ILE A 27 10.00 6.52 34.99
C ILE A 27 10.46 5.45 34.00
N PRO A 28 11.70 5.50 33.45
CA PRO A 28 12.10 4.55 32.42
C PRO A 28 12.28 3.13 33.00
N LEU A 29 11.79 2.12 32.26
CA LEU A 29 11.98 0.72 32.59
C LEU A 29 12.95 0.05 31.62
N ASN A 30 13.85 -0.78 32.15
CA ASN A 30 14.80 -1.56 31.35
C ASN A 30 14.13 -2.80 30.74
N SER A 31 14.84 -3.49 29.84
CA SER A 31 14.25 -4.64 29.14
C SER A 31 13.88 -5.81 30.05
N LYS A 32 14.62 -6.05 31.14
CA LYS A 32 14.33 -7.15 32.07
C LYS A 32 13.06 -6.85 32.89
N GLU A 33 12.93 -5.61 33.37
CA GLU A 33 11.76 -5.16 34.12
C GLU A 33 10.48 -5.23 33.28
N ARG A 34 10.54 -4.81 32.01
CA ARG A 34 9.38 -4.92 31.10
C ARG A 34 8.99 -6.37 30.82
N SER A 35 9.97 -7.27 30.72
CA SER A 35 9.71 -8.69 30.55
C SER A 35 9.04 -9.33 31.77
N SER A 36 9.33 -8.86 32.99
CA SER A 36 8.70 -9.37 34.22
C SER A 36 7.36 -8.71 34.56
N ARG A 37 7.07 -7.54 33.98
CA ARG A 37 5.88 -6.72 34.25
C ARG A 37 4.87 -6.75 33.10
N LYS A 38 4.65 -7.90 32.47
CA LYS A 38 3.74 -8.01 31.32
C LYS A 38 2.29 -7.72 31.72
N GLY A 39 1.58 -6.94 30.90
CA GLY A 39 0.18 -6.61 31.14
C GLY A 39 -0.50 -5.89 29.99
N GLY A 40 -1.62 -5.24 30.27
CA GLY A 40 -2.52 -4.67 29.27
C GLY A 40 -2.30 -3.19 28.94
N TYR A 41 -1.40 -2.48 29.62
CA TYR A 41 -1.17 -1.05 29.40
C TYR A 41 0.01 -0.82 28.44
N PRO A 42 -0.12 0.06 27.44
CA PRO A 42 0.94 0.30 26.47
C PRO A 42 2.15 1.02 27.09
N TYR A 43 3.36 0.55 26.72
CA TYR A 43 4.63 1.17 27.04
C TYR A 43 5.25 1.80 25.79
N TYR A 44 5.41 3.12 25.79
CA TYR A 44 5.85 3.90 24.65
C TYR A 44 7.34 4.30 24.73
N GLY A 45 7.99 4.39 23.55
CA GLY A 45 9.36 4.86 23.37
C GLY A 45 9.46 5.93 22.28
N ALA A 46 10.66 6.16 21.72
CA ALA A 46 10.86 7.24 20.73
C ALA A 46 9.91 7.16 19.52
N ASN A 47 9.65 5.94 19.03
CA ASN A 47 9.00 5.69 17.74
C ASN A 47 7.65 4.96 17.87
N GLY A 48 6.94 5.16 18.97
CA GLY A 48 5.64 4.52 19.24
C GLY A 48 5.68 3.46 20.34
N GLN A 49 4.68 2.57 20.33
CA GLN A 49 4.54 1.54 21.36
C GLN A 49 5.63 0.47 21.19
N VAL A 50 6.32 0.16 22.29
CA VAL A 50 7.42 -0.83 22.32
C VAL A 50 6.99 -2.11 23.02
N ASP A 51 6.14 -2.03 24.04
CA ASP A 51 5.67 -3.20 24.79
C ASP A 51 4.29 -2.94 25.44
N SER A 52 3.77 -3.91 26.19
CA SER A 52 2.62 -3.74 27.09
C SER A 52 2.96 -4.27 28.49
N ILE A 53 2.66 -3.47 29.51
CA ILE A 53 3.01 -3.72 30.90
C ILE A 53 1.80 -3.72 31.84
N ASP A 54 2.02 -4.14 33.07
CA ASP A 54 1.01 -4.35 34.13
C ASP A 54 0.48 -3.07 34.79
N ASP A 55 1.11 -1.92 34.56
CA ASP A 55 0.81 -0.67 35.26
C ASP A 55 0.95 0.58 34.35
N TYR A 56 0.55 1.75 34.84
CA TYR A 56 0.59 3.02 34.11
C TYR A 56 0.96 4.21 35.02
N ILE A 57 1.59 5.24 34.43
CA ILE A 57 1.96 6.48 35.13
C ILE A 57 1.31 7.72 34.52
N PHE A 58 0.76 7.60 33.31
CA PHE A 58 0.00 8.66 32.66
C PHE A 58 -1.41 8.17 32.33
N ASN A 59 -2.38 9.09 32.39
CA ASN A 59 -3.75 8.84 31.98
C ASN A 59 -4.34 10.08 31.31
N GLY A 60 -4.89 9.91 30.11
CA GLY A 60 -5.50 10.98 29.33
C GLY A 60 -4.77 11.21 28.00
N GLU A 61 -5.15 12.29 27.32
CA GLU A 61 -4.64 12.61 25.98
C GLU A 61 -3.36 13.44 26.06
N HIS A 62 -2.27 12.90 25.52
CA HIS A 62 -0.95 13.52 25.47
C HIS A 62 -0.32 13.35 24.08
N ILE A 63 0.64 14.21 23.75
CA ILE A 63 1.44 14.10 22.53
C ILE A 63 2.84 13.65 22.93
N LEU A 64 3.31 12.56 22.35
CA LEU A 64 4.68 12.09 22.51
C LEU A 64 5.53 12.53 21.32
N VAL A 65 6.71 13.06 21.58
CA VAL A 65 7.69 13.47 20.56
C VAL A 65 8.99 12.73 20.82
N ALA A 66 9.63 12.17 19.79
CA ALA A 66 10.89 11.48 19.99
C ALA A 66 11.93 12.40 20.67
N GLU A 67 12.62 11.90 21.69
CA GLU A 67 13.76 12.57 22.34
C GLU A 67 15.07 12.01 21.76
N ASP A 68 15.19 10.69 21.68
CA ASP A 68 16.47 10.02 21.40
C ASP A 68 16.30 8.77 20.52
N GLY A 69 16.85 8.80 19.31
CA GLY A 69 16.65 7.74 18.30
C GLY A 69 15.33 7.82 17.55
N GLY A 70 14.77 9.03 17.43
CA GLY A 70 13.64 9.35 16.57
C GLY A 70 13.99 9.32 15.09
N PHE A 71 12.98 9.26 14.22
CA PHE A 71 13.12 9.33 12.76
C PHE A 71 13.35 10.76 12.22
N PHE A 72 14.21 11.53 12.89
CA PHE A 72 14.42 12.95 12.58
C PHE A 72 15.00 13.22 11.18
N ASP A 73 15.77 12.26 10.65
CA ASP A 73 16.43 12.30 9.34
C ASP A 73 15.65 11.58 8.24
N GLN A 74 14.44 11.09 8.54
CA GLN A 74 13.63 10.28 7.63
C GLN A 74 12.31 10.99 7.31
N PRO A 75 12.29 11.82 6.25
CA PRO A 75 11.08 12.49 5.80
C PRO A 75 9.90 11.52 5.62
N GLY A 76 8.73 11.91 6.12
CA GLY A 76 7.50 11.12 6.02
C GLY A 76 7.30 10.07 7.12
N LYS A 77 8.29 9.84 8.00
CA LYS A 77 8.06 9.09 9.25
C LYS A 77 7.65 10.05 10.37
N ALA A 78 6.69 9.62 11.17
CA ALA A 78 6.21 10.41 12.30
C ALA A 78 7.28 10.47 13.41
N VAL A 79 7.57 11.69 13.86
CA VAL A 79 8.40 11.99 15.04
C VAL A 79 7.51 12.26 16.26
N ALA A 80 6.26 12.70 16.02
CA ALA A 80 5.26 12.98 17.03
C ALA A 80 3.98 12.14 16.84
N TYR A 81 3.40 11.65 17.93
CA TYR A 81 2.19 10.84 17.91
C TYR A 81 1.32 11.08 19.16
N ILE A 82 0.00 10.95 18.99
CA ILE A 82 -0.98 11.13 20.07
C ILE A 82 -1.19 9.81 20.80
N VAL A 83 -1.28 9.88 22.12
CA VAL A 83 -1.65 8.77 23.00
C VAL A 83 -2.83 9.20 23.86
N ASP A 84 -3.82 8.32 24.05
CA ASP A 84 -4.98 8.56 24.92
C ASP A 84 -5.23 7.34 25.82
N GLY A 85 -5.69 7.58 27.03
CA GLY A 85 -5.92 6.56 28.06
C GLY A 85 -4.72 6.33 28.97
N LYS A 86 -4.67 5.15 29.58
CA LYS A 86 -3.67 4.78 30.59
C LYS A 86 -2.43 4.19 29.93
N PHE A 87 -1.27 4.78 30.15
CA PHE A 87 -0.02 4.34 29.54
C PHE A 87 1.23 4.65 30.37
N TRP A 88 2.36 4.12 29.90
CA TRP A 88 3.69 4.37 30.43
C TRP A 88 4.62 4.83 29.31
N VAL A 89 5.53 5.77 29.58
CA VAL A 89 6.48 6.27 28.59
C VAL A 89 7.93 6.20 29.09
N ASN A 90 8.82 5.82 28.18
CA ASN A 90 10.26 5.75 28.39
C ASN A 90 10.92 7.15 28.31
N ASN A 91 12.18 7.29 28.75
CA ASN A 91 12.97 8.52 28.64
C ASN A 91 13.37 8.90 27.20
N HIS A 92 13.16 8.03 26.20
CA HIS A 92 13.47 8.32 24.79
C HIS A 92 12.34 9.07 24.05
N ALA A 93 11.26 9.44 24.73
CA ALA A 93 10.20 10.28 24.17
C ALA A 93 9.81 11.39 25.15
N HIS A 94 9.79 12.63 24.66
CA HIS A 94 9.17 13.78 25.33
C HIS A 94 7.67 13.59 25.44
N ILE A 95 7.09 14.09 26.53
CA ILE A 95 5.64 14.04 26.78
C ILE A 95 5.08 15.46 26.93
N LEU A 96 4.14 15.79 26.06
CA LEU A 96 3.49 17.09 25.98
C LEU A 96 2.02 16.97 26.40
N SER A 97 1.57 17.89 27.25
CA SER A 97 0.16 18.12 27.54
C SER A 97 -0.21 19.54 27.12
N LEU A 98 -1.30 19.71 26.39
CA LEU A 98 -1.78 21.04 26.00
C LEU A 98 -2.21 21.84 27.24
N LYS A 99 -1.91 23.14 27.25
CA LYS A 99 -2.29 24.06 28.34
C LYS A 99 -3.72 24.60 28.21
N ALA A 100 -4.26 24.63 26.99
CA ALA A 100 -5.64 25.02 26.72
C ALA A 100 -6.34 24.03 25.78
N ASN A 101 -7.63 24.25 25.55
CA ASN A 101 -8.43 23.50 24.58
C ASN A 101 -7.97 23.83 23.15
N MET A 102 -6.90 23.17 22.70
CA MET A 102 -6.35 23.22 21.35
C MET A 102 -6.53 21.88 20.65
N SER A 103 -6.39 21.88 19.32
CA SER A 103 -6.42 20.64 18.55
C SER A 103 -5.08 19.89 18.69
N ALA A 104 -5.06 18.81 19.49
CA ALA A 104 -3.89 17.93 19.63
C ALA A 104 -3.46 17.34 18.28
N LEU A 105 -4.43 17.01 17.43
CA LEU A 105 -4.22 16.50 16.08
C LEU A 105 -3.56 17.53 15.16
N TRP A 106 -3.94 18.80 15.25
CA TRP A 106 -3.27 19.88 14.53
C TRP A 106 -1.81 20.00 14.98
N LEU A 107 -1.55 20.03 16.30
CA LEU A 107 -0.19 20.17 16.81
C LEU A 107 0.69 18.96 16.44
N GLN A 108 0.14 17.74 16.56
CA GLN A 108 0.84 16.54 16.11
C GLN A 108 1.12 16.55 14.61
N SER A 109 0.17 17.02 13.79
CA SER A 109 0.38 17.19 12.36
C SER A 109 1.48 18.22 12.08
N PHE A 110 1.49 19.35 12.78
CA PHE A 110 2.52 20.39 12.66
C PHE A 110 3.91 19.87 13.00
N LEU A 111 4.05 19.20 14.15
CA LEU A 111 5.31 18.63 14.62
C LEU A 111 5.90 17.64 13.60
N ASN A 112 5.06 16.91 12.87
CA ASN A 112 5.51 15.99 11.83
C ASN A 112 5.90 16.65 10.50
N THR A 113 5.84 17.98 10.41
CA THR A 113 6.30 18.75 9.24
C THR A 113 7.56 19.56 9.47
N ILE A 114 7.97 19.69 10.72
CA ILE A 114 9.20 20.39 11.09
C ILE A 114 10.38 19.66 10.45
N ASP A 115 11.26 20.41 9.80
CA ASP A 115 12.61 19.92 9.54
C ASP A 115 13.33 19.83 10.88
N TRP A 116 13.51 18.60 11.37
CA TRP A 116 14.09 18.36 12.69
C TRP A 116 15.61 18.52 12.71
N MET A 117 16.28 18.48 11.56
CA MET A 117 17.75 18.48 11.47
C MET A 117 18.41 19.69 12.16
N PRO A 118 17.89 20.92 12.08
CA PRO A 118 18.42 22.08 12.82
C PRO A 118 18.20 22.03 14.35
N HIS A 119 17.30 21.16 14.83
CA HIS A 119 16.88 21.09 16.22
C HIS A 119 17.50 19.93 17.00
N VAL A 120 18.11 18.97 16.30
CA VAL A 120 18.72 17.77 16.88
C VAL A 120 20.24 17.82 16.85
N SER A 121 20.87 16.95 17.65
CA SER A 121 22.33 16.84 17.77
C SER A 121 22.76 15.37 17.74
N GLY A 122 24.02 15.11 17.37
CA GLY A 122 24.58 13.76 17.24
C GLY A 122 24.74 13.31 15.77
N SER A 123 25.58 12.30 15.53
CA SER A 123 25.84 11.74 14.20
C SER A 123 25.28 10.32 14.03
N THR A 124 25.44 9.45 15.04
CA THR A 124 24.95 8.06 14.99
C THR A 124 23.56 7.89 15.60
N ARG A 125 23.22 8.69 16.60
CA ARG A 125 21.91 8.71 17.24
C ARG A 125 21.50 10.15 17.49
N LEU A 126 20.53 10.61 16.71
CA LEU A 126 20.03 11.98 16.79
C LEU A 126 19.22 12.16 18.07
N LYS A 127 19.48 13.27 18.75
CA LYS A 127 18.85 13.65 20.01
C LYS A 127 18.25 15.05 19.94
N LEU A 128 16.95 15.13 20.23
CA LEU A 128 16.23 16.36 20.53
C LEU A 128 16.35 16.61 22.03
N THR A 129 16.87 17.77 22.43
CA THR A 129 16.91 18.13 23.85
C THR A 129 15.61 18.82 24.25
N GLN A 130 15.21 18.67 25.51
CA GLN A 130 14.02 19.36 26.03
C GLN A 130 14.12 20.89 25.84
N GLY A 131 15.32 21.47 26.04
CA GLY A 131 15.56 22.89 25.81
C GLY A 131 15.35 23.31 24.36
N LYS A 132 15.75 22.49 23.38
CA LYS A 132 15.49 22.75 21.96
C LYS A 132 13.99 22.62 21.65
N LEU A 133 13.32 21.59 22.16
CA LEU A 133 11.87 21.37 21.97
C LEU A 133 11.05 22.56 22.47
N ARG A 134 11.35 23.09 23.67
CA ARG A 134 10.66 24.24 24.27
C ARG A 134 10.64 25.48 23.39
N ASN A 135 11.76 25.72 22.69
CA ASN A 135 12.01 26.93 21.91
C ASN A 135 11.58 26.83 20.44
N ILE A 136 10.97 25.72 20.03
CA ILE A 136 10.43 25.60 18.67
C ILE A 136 9.30 26.62 18.50
N ALA A 137 9.45 27.51 17.53
CA ALA A 137 8.45 28.49 17.16
C ALA A 137 7.34 27.85 16.30
N ILE A 138 6.11 28.27 16.54
CA ILE A 138 4.90 27.72 15.94
C ILE A 138 3.99 28.85 15.53
N SER A 139 3.52 28.81 14.29
CA SER A 139 2.44 29.65 13.80
C SER A 139 1.10 28.99 14.13
N ILE A 140 0.33 29.61 15.00
CA ILE A 140 -0.91 29.07 15.59
C ILE A 140 -2.12 29.71 14.89
N PRO A 141 -2.97 28.92 14.21
CA PRO A 141 -4.25 29.39 13.69
C PRO A 141 -5.27 29.59 14.81
N PRO A 142 -6.36 30.34 14.54
CA PRO A 142 -7.59 30.28 15.33
C PRO A 142 -8.04 28.84 15.66
N LEU A 143 -8.64 28.63 16.83
CA LEU A 143 -8.98 27.28 17.32
C LEU A 143 -9.87 26.49 16.35
N ASN A 144 -10.92 27.12 15.82
CA ASN A 144 -11.81 26.50 14.85
C ASN A 144 -11.06 26.15 13.55
N GLU A 145 -10.17 27.05 13.10
CA GLU A 145 -9.32 26.80 11.93
C GLU A 145 -8.36 25.63 12.17
N GLN A 146 -7.78 25.47 13.37
CA GLN A 146 -6.97 24.29 13.72
C GLN A 146 -7.75 22.98 13.52
N HIS A 147 -9.01 22.93 13.94
CA HIS A 147 -9.88 21.77 13.74
C HIS A 147 -10.18 21.53 12.25
N ARG A 148 -10.48 22.59 11.49
CA ARG A 148 -10.71 22.49 10.03
C ARG A 148 -9.46 21.99 9.29
N ILE A 149 -8.28 22.52 9.63
CA ILE A 149 -6.99 22.08 9.07
C ILE A 149 -6.75 20.61 9.38
N ALA A 150 -6.85 20.22 10.65
CA ALA A 150 -6.59 18.84 11.08
C ALA A 150 -7.51 17.83 10.37
N ALA A 151 -8.82 18.11 10.32
CA ALA A 151 -9.79 17.27 9.63
C ALA A 151 -9.49 17.17 8.12
N LYS A 152 -9.05 18.27 7.50
CA LYS A 152 -8.71 18.29 6.07
C LYS A 152 -7.42 17.51 5.77
N ILE A 153 -6.39 17.63 6.61
CA ILE A 153 -5.16 16.84 6.52
C ILE A 153 -5.50 15.35 6.59
N GLU A 154 -6.23 14.92 7.62
CA GLU A 154 -6.62 13.51 7.79
C GLU A 154 -7.41 12.99 6.58
N ALA A 155 -8.40 13.75 6.12
CA ALA A 155 -9.22 13.36 4.97
C ALA A 155 -8.37 13.19 3.69
N LEU A 156 -7.46 14.12 3.42
CA LEU A 156 -6.60 14.06 2.23
C LEU A 156 -5.53 12.97 2.33
N GLN A 157 -4.94 12.76 3.51
CA GLN A 157 -4.01 11.66 3.75
C GLN A 157 -4.71 10.31 3.61
N ALA A 158 -5.92 10.16 4.15
CA ALA A 158 -6.72 8.95 3.99
C ALA A 158 -7.09 8.69 2.53
N HIS A 159 -7.41 9.74 1.77
CA HIS A 159 -7.65 9.62 0.33
C HIS A 159 -6.39 9.21 -0.43
N SER A 160 -5.24 9.82 -0.14
CA SER A 160 -3.94 9.47 -0.71
C SER A 160 -3.56 8.00 -0.42
N ALA A 161 -3.76 7.54 0.81
CA ALA A 161 -3.51 6.15 1.19
C ALA A 161 -4.41 5.16 0.42
N LYS A 162 -5.69 5.49 0.23
CA LYS A 162 -6.61 4.69 -0.60
C LYS A 162 -6.16 4.66 -2.06
N ALA A 163 -5.77 5.81 -2.62
CA ALA A 163 -5.30 5.90 -3.99
C ALA A 163 -4.02 5.07 -4.20
N LYS A 164 -3.06 5.15 -3.26
CA LYS A 164 -1.83 4.35 -3.30
C LYS A 164 -2.16 2.86 -3.33
N LYS A 165 -3.03 2.40 -2.43
CA LYS A 165 -3.45 0.99 -2.39
C LYS A 165 -4.12 0.56 -3.70
N ALA A 166 -5.00 1.39 -4.26
CA ALA A 166 -5.67 1.08 -5.53
C ALA A 166 -4.68 0.97 -6.70
N LEU A 167 -3.62 1.80 -6.73
CA LEU A 167 -2.58 1.70 -7.75
C LEU A 167 -1.73 0.43 -7.59
N GLU A 168 -1.35 0.06 -6.36
CA GLU A 168 -0.65 -1.20 -6.07
C GLU A 168 -1.48 -2.42 -6.51
N GLU A 169 -2.79 -2.42 -6.23
CA GLU A 169 -3.72 -3.45 -6.69
C GLU A 169 -3.82 -3.48 -8.23
N ALA A 170 -3.88 -2.31 -8.88
CA ALA A 170 -3.91 -2.20 -10.34
C ALA A 170 -2.64 -2.79 -10.99
N GLN A 171 -1.45 -2.54 -10.43
CA GLN A 171 -0.20 -3.15 -10.91
C GLN A 171 -0.26 -4.68 -10.87
N CYS A 172 -0.76 -5.25 -9.77
CA CYS A 172 -0.92 -6.70 -9.64
C CYS A 172 -1.91 -7.26 -10.67
N LEU A 173 -3.04 -6.58 -10.89
CA LEU A 173 -4.04 -6.99 -11.86
C LEU A 173 -3.51 -6.94 -13.30
N LEU A 174 -2.68 -5.96 -13.65
CA LEU A 174 -2.08 -5.86 -14.98
C LEU A 174 -1.15 -7.05 -15.29
N GLU A 175 -0.34 -7.51 -14.33
CA GLU A 175 0.48 -8.70 -14.54
C GLU A 175 -0.35 -9.99 -14.65
N LYS A 176 -1.43 -10.12 -13.85
CA LYS A 176 -2.37 -11.25 -13.98
C LYS A 176 -3.08 -11.25 -15.33
N PHE A 177 -3.53 -10.08 -15.79
CA PHE A 177 -4.12 -9.91 -17.11
C PHE A 177 -3.18 -10.40 -18.22
N ARG A 178 -1.90 -10.01 -18.16
CA ARG A 178 -0.89 -10.46 -19.12
C ARG A 178 -0.76 -11.98 -19.17
N GLN A 179 -0.63 -12.61 -18.00
CA GLN A 179 -0.50 -14.06 -17.89
C GLN A 179 -1.75 -14.76 -18.45
N SER A 180 -2.94 -14.24 -18.12
CA SER A 180 -4.22 -14.75 -18.62
C SER A 180 -4.35 -14.61 -20.13
N ALA A 181 -4.00 -13.45 -20.69
CA ALA A 181 -4.04 -13.19 -22.13
C ALA A 181 -3.09 -14.11 -22.91
N LEU A 182 -1.86 -14.31 -22.42
CA LEU A 182 -0.91 -15.26 -23.00
C LEU A 182 -1.44 -16.70 -22.93
N ALA A 183 -1.96 -17.11 -21.77
CA ALA A 183 -2.52 -18.45 -21.60
C ALA A 183 -3.72 -18.70 -22.52
N ALA A 184 -4.62 -17.72 -22.66
CA ALA A 184 -5.75 -17.76 -23.59
C ALA A 184 -5.29 -17.86 -25.05
N ALA A 185 -4.22 -17.14 -25.42
CA ALA A 185 -3.67 -17.20 -26.77
C ALA A 185 -3.14 -18.61 -27.12
N PHE A 186 -2.38 -19.23 -26.22
CA PHE A 186 -1.76 -20.54 -26.48
C PHE A 186 -2.67 -21.74 -26.24
N ARG A 187 -3.80 -21.55 -25.56
CA ARG A 187 -4.94 -22.51 -25.60
C ARG A 187 -5.81 -22.35 -26.84
N GLY A 188 -5.63 -21.29 -27.62
CA GLY A 188 -6.44 -20.96 -28.78
C GLY A 188 -7.79 -20.30 -28.44
N ASP A 189 -8.03 -19.90 -27.20
CA ASP A 189 -9.29 -19.29 -26.76
C ASP A 189 -9.56 -17.96 -27.51
N LEU A 190 -8.50 -17.21 -27.83
CA LEU A 190 -8.62 -15.89 -28.51
C LEU A 190 -9.16 -15.97 -29.94
N THR A 191 -9.13 -17.14 -30.56
CA THR A 191 -9.56 -17.37 -31.96
C THR A 191 -10.57 -18.51 -32.08
N ALA A 192 -11.23 -18.90 -30.98
CA ALA A 192 -12.27 -19.94 -31.02
C ALA A 192 -13.37 -19.63 -32.04
N SER A 193 -14.00 -18.46 -31.96
CA SER A 193 -15.01 -18.03 -32.94
C SER A 193 -14.45 -17.89 -34.36
N TRP A 194 -13.18 -17.47 -34.50
CA TRP A 194 -12.54 -17.39 -35.82
C TRP A 194 -12.42 -18.76 -36.48
N ARG A 195 -12.11 -19.82 -35.71
CA ARG A 195 -12.04 -21.20 -36.23
C ARG A 195 -13.43 -21.72 -36.63
N GLU A 196 -14.48 -21.36 -35.90
CA GLU A 196 -15.86 -21.70 -36.27
C GLU A 196 -16.29 -21.04 -37.60
N GLU A 197 -15.85 -19.80 -37.84
CA GLU A 197 -16.10 -19.07 -39.09
C GLU A 197 -15.23 -19.55 -40.27
N HIS A 198 -14.14 -20.27 -40.00
CA HIS A 198 -13.17 -20.73 -41.02
C HIS A 198 -12.90 -22.24 -40.88
N PRO A 199 -13.91 -23.11 -41.06
CA PRO A 199 -13.75 -24.57 -40.89
C PRO A 199 -12.81 -25.18 -41.93
N ASP A 200 -12.73 -24.57 -43.11
CA ASP A 200 -11.86 -25.00 -44.22
C ASP A 200 -10.46 -24.35 -44.17
N ALA A 201 -10.10 -23.70 -43.06
CA ALA A 201 -8.78 -23.11 -42.90
C ALA A 201 -7.69 -24.19 -43.04
N GLU A 202 -6.61 -23.84 -43.76
CA GLU A 202 -5.46 -24.73 -43.93
C GLU A 202 -4.92 -25.17 -42.56
N PRO A 203 -4.72 -26.48 -42.29
CA PRO A 203 -4.20 -26.94 -41.02
C PRO A 203 -2.72 -26.60 -40.84
N ALA A 204 -2.29 -26.49 -39.58
CA ALA A 204 -0.90 -26.17 -39.22
C ALA A 204 0.13 -27.16 -39.76
N SER A 205 -0.26 -28.41 -40.04
CA SER A 205 0.60 -29.43 -40.63
C SER A 205 1.10 -29.05 -42.04
N VAL A 206 0.24 -28.42 -42.86
CA VAL A 206 0.62 -27.93 -44.20
C VAL A 206 1.53 -26.72 -44.08
N PHE A 207 1.22 -25.80 -43.16
CA PHE A 207 2.10 -24.67 -42.86
C PHE A 207 3.48 -25.14 -42.38
N LEU A 208 3.54 -26.13 -41.49
CA LEU A 208 4.79 -26.74 -41.01
C LEU A 208 5.59 -27.39 -42.16
N GLN A 209 4.93 -28.03 -43.11
CA GLN A 209 5.60 -28.58 -44.29
C GLN A 209 6.25 -27.47 -45.14
N ARG A 210 5.55 -26.35 -45.35
CA ARG A 210 6.12 -25.16 -46.03
C ARG A 210 7.32 -24.59 -45.28
N ILE A 211 7.25 -24.52 -43.94
CA ILE A 211 8.37 -24.10 -43.09
C ILE A 211 9.58 -25.03 -43.27
N ARG A 212 9.39 -26.35 -43.26
CA ARG A 212 10.49 -27.32 -43.43
C ARG A 212 11.18 -27.17 -44.80
N GLN A 213 10.40 -26.95 -45.86
CA GLN A 213 10.91 -26.70 -47.20
C GLN A 213 11.74 -25.42 -47.25
N GLU A 214 11.21 -24.32 -46.69
CA GLU A 214 11.90 -23.03 -46.63
C GLU A 214 13.17 -23.08 -45.79
N ARG A 215 13.15 -23.78 -44.64
CA ARG A 215 14.33 -24.03 -43.80
C ARG A 215 15.43 -24.73 -44.59
N ARG A 216 15.07 -25.78 -45.35
CA ARG A 216 16.02 -26.53 -46.20
C ARG A 216 16.60 -25.64 -47.30
N LYS A 217 15.75 -24.88 -47.98
CA LYS A 217 16.17 -23.93 -49.03
C LYS A 217 17.18 -22.91 -48.49
N ARG A 218 16.88 -22.24 -47.37
CA ARG A 218 17.79 -21.26 -46.74
C ARG A 218 19.12 -21.88 -46.31
N TRP A 219 19.10 -23.12 -45.81
CA TRP A 219 20.33 -23.85 -45.49
C TRP A 219 21.16 -24.13 -46.74
N GLU A 220 20.54 -24.57 -47.83
CA GLU A 220 21.21 -24.82 -49.10
C GLU A 220 21.88 -23.55 -49.65
N GLU A 221 21.16 -22.42 -49.65
CA GLU A 221 21.67 -21.12 -50.07
C GLU A 221 22.88 -20.70 -49.21
N THR A 222 22.80 -20.88 -47.89
CA THR A 222 23.88 -20.54 -46.96
C THR A 222 25.13 -21.39 -47.19
N GLU A 223 24.98 -22.69 -47.42
CA GLU A 223 26.12 -23.57 -47.72
C GLU A 223 26.74 -23.26 -49.08
N LEU A 224 25.94 -22.93 -50.10
CA LEU A 224 26.44 -22.48 -51.39
C LEU A 224 27.31 -21.21 -51.27
N VAL A 225 26.87 -20.23 -50.48
CA VAL A 225 27.66 -19.04 -50.18
C VAL A 225 28.97 -19.42 -49.48
N LYS A 226 28.94 -20.31 -48.47
CA LYS A 226 30.17 -20.76 -47.79
C LYS A 226 31.16 -21.46 -48.73
N TYR A 227 30.65 -22.26 -49.67
CA TYR A 227 31.48 -22.90 -50.70
C TYR A 227 32.10 -21.86 -51.64
N ALA A 228 31.29 -20.90 -52.11
CA ALA A 228 31.74 -19.81 -52.97
C ALA A 228 32.81 -18.92 -52.30
N THR A 229 32.60 -18.51 -51.04
CA THR A 229 33.58 -17.71 -50.27
C THR A 229 34.90 -18.45 -50.05
N LYS A 230 34.86 -19.80 -50.00
CA LYS A 230 36.06 -20.64 -49.91
C LYS A 230 36.66 -21.00 -51.26
N GLY A 231 36.11 -20.50 -52.38
CA GLY A 231 36.54 -20.83 -53.73
C GLY A 231 36.36 -22.31 -54.11
N LYS A 232 35.41 -23.01 -53.48
CA LYS A 232 35.17 -24.45 -53.68
C LYS A 232 33.80 -24.69 -54.32
N THR A 233 33.68 -25.76 -55.10
CA THR A 233 32.37 -26.26 -55.56
C THR A 233 31.79 -27.25 -54.54
N PRO A 234 30.45 -27.30 -54.38
CA PRO A 234 29.82 -28.26 -53.47
C PRO A 234 30.01 -29.71 -53.94
N PRO A 235 30.42 -30.65 -53.06
CA PRO A 235 30.54 -32.09 -53.39
C PRO A 235 29.18 -32.74 -53.71
N LYS A 236 29.09 -33.75 -54.58
CA LYS A 236 27.82 -34.36 -55.06
C LYS A 236 26.80 -34.73 -53.97
N ASP A 237 27.23 -35.16 -52.79
CA ASP A 237 26.36 -35.57 -51.66
C ASP A 237 26.18 -34.51 -50.56
N TRP A 238 26.59 -33.25 -50.78
CA TRP A 238 26.56 -32.22 -49.75
C TRP A 238 25.18 -32.00 -49.13
N LYS A 239 24.11 -32.14 -49.92
CA LYS A 239 22.71 -32.00 -49.47
C LYS A 239 22.29 -33.06 -48.44
N LYS A 240 22.92 -34.23 -48.41
CA LYS A 240 22.66 -35.28 -47.40
C LYS A 240 23.14 -34.86 -46.00
N LYS A 241 23.96 -33.82 -45.90
CA LYS A 241 24.45 -33.27 -44.62
C LYS A 241 23.46 -32.31 -43.95
N TYR A 242 22.27 -32.13 -44.53
CA TYR A 242 21.25 -31.29 -43.92
C TYR A 242 20.90 -31.80 -42.51
N PRO A 243 21.01 -30.94 -41.48
CA PRO A 243 20.64 -31.33 -40.13
C PRO A 243 19.11 -31.36 -40.01
N GLU A 244 18.55 -32.57 -39.98
CA GLU A 244 17.12 -32.75 -39.69
C GLU A 244 16.80 -32.17 -38.30
N PRO A 245 15.67 -31.45 -38.17
CA PRO A 245 15.33 -30.79 -36.92
C PRO A 245 14.97 -31.78 -35.82
N VAL A 246 15.17 -31.38 -34.57
CA VAL A 246 14.80 -32.19 -33.40
C VAL A 246 13.28 -32.44 -33.40
N ALA A 247 12.86 -33.70 -33.33
CA ALA A 247 11.45 -34.05 -33.20
C ALA A 247 10.91 -33.66 -31.81
N VAL A 248 9.66 -33.22 -31.75
CA VAL A 248 8.98 -32.96 -30.48
C VAL A 248 8.51 -34.27 -29.87
N ASN A 249 8.83 -34.50 -28.60
CA ASN A 249 8.08 -35.47 -27.81
C ASN A 249 6.78 -34.82 -27.35
N THR A 250 5.64 -35.33 -27.79
CA THR A 250 4.30 -34.84 -27.44
C THR A 250 3.74 -35.48 -26.17
N GLU A 251 4.43 -36.46 -25.59
CA GLU A 251 4.01 -37.10 -24.33
C GLU A 251 3.93 -36.07 -23.19
N GLY A 252 2.77 -36.03 -22.52
CA GLY A 252 2.52 -35.11 -21.40
C GLY A 252 2.34 -33.65 -21.80
N LEU A 253 2.30 -33.32 -23.10
CA LEU A 253 1.93 -31.98 -23.55
C LEU A 253 0.41 -31.79 -23.49
N PRO A 254 -0.06 -30.55 -23.23
CA PRO A 254 -1.49 -30.24 -23.30
C PRO A 254 -2.08 -30.48 -24.69
N ASP A 255 -3.37 -30.77 -24.71
CA ASP A 255 -4.15 -30.81 -25.95
C ASP A 255 -4.17 -29.44 -26.63
N LEU A 256 -4.09 -29.45 -27.95
CA LEU A 256 -4.16 -28.25 -28.79
C LEU A 256 -5.52 -28.15 -29.48
N PRO A 257 -5.93 -26.93 -29.88
CA PRO A 257 -7.10 -26.75 -30.73
C PRO A 257 -7.04 -27.58 -32.01
N ASN A 258 -8.22 -27.89 -32.56
CA ASN A 258 -8.30 -28.55 -33.86
C ASN A 258 -7.57 -27.73 -34.93
N GLY A 259 -6.80 -28.43 -35.79
CA GLY A 259 -5.99 -27.82 -36.83
C GLY A 259 -4.61 -27.32 -36.37
N TRP A 260 -4.29 -27.32 -35.07
CA TRP A 260 -2.96 -26.96 -34.57
C TRP A 260 -2.05 -28.19 -34.47
N CYS A 261 -0.74 -27.98 -34.43
CA CYS A 261 0.22 -29.04 -34.13
C CYS A 261 1.36 -28.56 -33.24
N TRP A 262 1.97 -29.49 -32.50
CA TRP A 262 3.23 -29.25 -31.81
C TRP A 262 4.40 -29.30 -32.80
N THR A 263 5.31 -28.32 -32.72
CA THR A 263 6.56 -28.26 -33.49
C THR A 263 7.72 -27.94 -32.56
N SER A 264 8.95 -28.32 -32.90
CA SER A 264 10.10 -27.93 -32.08
C SER A 264 10.58 -26.56 -32.51
N LEU A 265 11.20 -25.83 -31.60
CA LEU A 265 11.78 -24.54 -31.97
C LEU A 265 12.83 -24.71 -33.10
N ASP A 266 13.54 -25.84 -33.19
CA ASP A 266 14.50 -26.14 -34.26
C ASP A 266 13.88 -26.20 -35.66
N GLU A 267 12.60 -26.60 -35.77
CA GLU A 267 11.86 -26.64 -37.04
C GLU A 267 11.53 -25.25 -37.58
N ILE A 268 11.26 -24.29 -36.68
CA ILE A 268 10.82 -22.93 -37.04
C ILE A 268 11.95 -21.90 -37.01
N ILE A 269 13.20 -22.31 -36.79
CA ILE A 269 14.41 -21.48 -36.81
C ILE A 269 15.45 -21.97 -37.84
N THR A 270 16.30 -21.06 -38.30
CA THR A 270 17.43 -21.35 -39.19
C THR A 270 18.73 -21.56 -38.40
N THR A 271 19.12 -20.58 -37.58
CA THR A 271 20.34 -20.64 -36.75
C THR A 271 20.14 -19.97 -35.39
N ILE A 272 21.05 -20.29 -34.46
CA ILE A 272 21.21 -19.57 -33.20
C ILE A 272 22.63 -19.02 -33.18
N ASP A 273 22.77 -17.70 -33.26
CA ASP A 273 24.07 -17.05 -33.30
C ASP A 273 24.51 -16.70 -31.88
N ALA A 274 25.81 -16.86 -31.61
CA ALA A 274 26.42 -16.54 -30.33
C ALA A 274 27.60 -15.61 -30.52
N GLY A 275 27.72 -14.63 -29.63
CA GLY A 275 28.87 -13.74 -29.57
C GLY A 275 30.06 -14.33 -28.81
N LYS A 276 31.09 -13.50 -28.65
CA LYS A 276 32.24 -13.78 -27.79
C LYS A 276 32.25 -12.77 -26.64
N ASN A 277 32.82 -13.17 -25.52
CA ASN A 277 33.05 -12.31 -24.38
C ASN A 277 34.54 -11.97 -24.30
N PHE A 278 34.86 -10.72 -24.00
CA PHE A 278 36.23 -10.21 -23.88
C PHE A 278 36.25 -8.95 -22.99
N LEU A 279 37.45 -8.50 -22.63
CA LEU A 279 37.64 -7.38 -21.71
C LEU A 279 37.01 -6.10 -22.28
N CYS A 280 36.24 -5.41 -21.45
CA CYS A 280 35.51 -4.19 -21.79
C CYS A 280 35.54 -3.21 -20.61
N GLN A 281 35.30 -1.93 -20.89
CA GLN A 281 35.04 -0.94 -19.84
C GLN A 281 33.60 -1.10 -19.32
N GLU A 282 33.40 -1.06 -18.00
CA GLU A 282 32.09 -1.19 -17.35
C GLU A 282 31.24 0.08 -17.44
N ARG A 283 31.02 0.56 -18.66
CA ARG A 283 30.13 1.65 -19.00
C ARG A 283 29.50 1.40 -20.38
N PRO A 284 28.34 2.00 -20.70
CA PRO A 284 27.79 1.94 -22.05
C PRO A 284 28.69 2.69 -23.05
N PRO A 285 28.70 2.29 -24.34
CA PRO A 285 29.42 3.00 -25.38
C PRO A 285 28.79 4.37 -25.64
N GLN A 286 29.64 5.34 -25.94
CA GLN A 286 29.28 6.72 -26.28
C GLN A 286 29.63 7.01 -27.75
N ASN A 287 28.80 7.80 -28.42
CA ASN A 287 28.99 8.17 -29.83
C ASN A 287 29.16 6.93 -30.74
N GLU A 288 30.25 6.85 -31.49
CA GLU A 288 30.57 5.77 -32.44
C GLU A 288 31.32 4.58 -31.79
N GLU A 289 31.47 4.56 -30.48
CA GLU A 289 32.09 3.44 -29.76
C GLU A 289 31.30 2.13 -29.96
N LEU A 290 32.02 1.01 -29.93
CA LEU A 290 31.40 -0.32 -30.00
C LEU A 290 31.09 -0.82 -28.59
N GLY A 291 30.00 -1.55 -28.43
CA GLY A 291 29.63 -2.15 -27.15
C GLY A 291 29.27 -3.63 -27.21
N LEU A 292 29.48 -4.33 -26.10
CA LEU A 292 28.95 -5.67 -25.86
C LEU A 292 27.71 -5.59 -24.98
N VAL A 293 26.66 -6.35 -25.32
CA VAL A 293 25.46 -6.43 -24.47
C VAL A 293 25.68 -7.26 -23.22
N LYS A 294 25.19 -6.77 -22.08
CA LYS A 294 25.08 -7.55 -20.85
C LYS A 294 23.84 -8.45 -20.93
N ILE A 295 23.78 -9.49 -20.09
CA ILE A 295 22.56 -10.31 -19.92
C ILE A 295 21.36 -9.43 -19.56
N SER A 296 21.56 -8.39 -18.74
CA SER A 296 20.50 -7.48 -18.32
C SER A 296 19.84 -6.71 -19.46
N ALA A 297 20.48 -6.63 -20.64
CA ALA A 297 19.89 -5.98 -21.83
C ALA A 297 18.66 -6.72 -22.37
N VAL A 298 18.49 -8.01 -22.04
CA VAL A 298 17.39 -8.85 -22.55
C VAL A 298 16.51 -9.41 -21.43
N THR A 299 16.71 -8.94 -20.19
CA THR A 299 15.99 -9.47 -19.02
C THR A 299 14.58 -8.88 -18.87
N TRP A 300 14.39 -7.61 -19.24
CA TRP A 300 13.25 -6.80 -18.79
C TRP A 300 12.07 -6.76 -19.75
N ARG A 301 11.89 -7.79 -20.61
CA ARG A 301 10.89 -7.87 -21.71
C ARG A 301 11.09 -6.87 -22.86
N PHE A 302 11.75 -5.74 -22.61
CA PHE A 302 12.25 -4.82 -23.63
C PHE A 302 13.77 -4.90 -23.73
N PHE A 303 14.30 -4.50 -24.88
CA PHE A 303 15.74 -4.43 -25.09
C PHE A 303 16.29 -3.14 -24.46
N ASP A 304 17.27 -3.27 -23.56
CA ASP A 304 17.96 -2.12 -22.95
C ASP A 304 19.38 -2.00 -23.50
N GLU A 305 19.58 -1.04 -24.42
CA GLU A 305 20.91 -0.76 -24.98
C GLU A 305 21.91 -0.17 -23.97
N ASN A 306 21.44 0.40 -22.84
CA ASN A 306 22.31 0.93 -21.78
C ASN A 306 22.86 -0.18 -20.87
N ALA A 307 22.24 -1.35 -20.88
CA ALA A 307 22.80 -2.56 -20.28
C ALA A 307 23.92 -3.15 -21.16
N SER A 308 24.96 -2.36 -21.43
CA SER A 308 26.08 -2.70 -22.29
C SER A 308 27.42 -2.27 -21.67
N LYS A 309 28.51 -2.77 -22.26
CA LYS A 309 29.90 -2.47 -21.90
C LYS A 309 30.65 -1.97 -23.12
N THR A 310 31.50 -0.96 -23.00
CA THR A 310 32.31 -0.43 -24.10
C THR A 310 33.47 -1.35 -24.42
N VAL A 311 33.61 -1.71 -25.69
CA VAL A 311 34.71 -2.52 -26.22
C VAL A 311 35.99 -1.68 -26.28
N THR A 312 37.10 -2.22 -25.75
CA THR A 312 38.41 -1.58 -25.80
C THR A 312 39.24 -2.01 -27.00
N ASP A 313 39.08 -3.25 -27.45
CA ASP A 313 39.79 -3.81 -28.61
C ASP A 313 38.79 -4.19 -29.71
N HIS A 314 38.74 -3.35 -30.74
CA HIS A 314 37.83 -3.51 -31.87
C HIS A 314 38.16 -4.73 -32.76
N SER A 315 39.39 -5.26 -32.71
CA SER A 315 39.80 -6.40 -33.53
C SER A 315 39.13 -7.72 -33.12
N LEU A 316 38.63 -7.80 -31.88
CA LEU A 316 37.97 -8.98 -31.32
C LEU A 316 36.50 -9.12 -31.75
N VAL A 317 35.95 -8.06 -32.36
CA VAL A 317 34.53 -7.97 -32.69
C VAL A 317 34.27 -8.66 -34.04
N ASN A 318 33.29 -9.56 -34.08
CA ASN A 318 32.76 -10.08 -35.34
C ASN A 318 31.59 -9.20 -35.81
N LEU A 319 31.75 -8.54 -36.96
CA LEU A 319 30.74 -7.67 -37.58
C LEU A 319 29.42 -8.41 -37.90
N GLU A 320 29.45 -9.73 -38.10
CA GLU A 320 28.24 -10.54 -38.33
C GLU A 320 27.34 -10.63 -37.08
N ASN A 321 27.92 -10.40 -35.89
CA ASN A 321 27.23 -10.47 -34.59
C ASN A 321 26.71 -9.11 -34.12
N ILE A 322 26.69 -8.10 -35.00
CA ILE A 322 26.05 -6.82 -34.67
C ILE A 322 24.55 -7.03 -34.49
N ILE A 323 24.01 -6.46 -33.43
CA ILE A 323 22.60 -6.49 -33.09
C ILE A 323 21.89 -5.44 -33.93
N LYS A 324 20.75 -5.82 -34.52
CA LYS A 324 19.96 -4.96 -35.39
C LYS A 324 18.52 -4.89 -34.90
N ARG A 325 17.82 -3.83 -35.32
CA ARG A 325 16.37 -3.72 -35.14
C ARG A 325 15.67 -4.93 -35.76
N GLY A 326 14.75 -5.55 -35.01
CA GLY A 326 14.02 -6.75 -35.40
C GLY A 326 14.72 -8.07 -35.06
N ASP A 327 15.90 -8.05 -34.44
CA ASP A 327 16.54 -9.26 -33.93
C ASP A 327 15.75 -9.82 -32.73
N LEU A 328 15.54 -11.14 -32.74
CA LEU A 328 14.98 -11.88 -31.60
C LEU A 328 16.15 -12.39 -30.76
N LEU A 329 16.30 -11.86 -29.55
CA LEU A 329 17.37 -12.20 -28.64
C LEU A 329 16.85 -13.06 -27.49
N ILE A 330 17.69 -13.97 -26.99
CA ILE A 330 17.40 -14.83 -25.84
C ILE A 330 18.58 -14.85 -24.85
N SER A 331 18.29 -14.75 -23.55
CA SER A 331 19.30 -14.90 -22.51
C SER A 331 19.71 -16.36 -22.36
N ARG A 332 21.01 -16.62 -22.38
CA ARG A 332 21.56 -17.98 -22.21
C ARG A 332 21.73 -18.36 -20.75
N ALA A 333 22.04 -17.38 -19.89
CA ALA A 333 22.28 -17.62 -18.47
C ALA A 333 21.68 -16.51 -17.61
N ASN A 334 21.00 -16.87 -16.53
CA ASN A 334 20.44 -15.97 -15.51
C ASN A 334 19.91 -16.80 -14.31
N THR A 335 19.19 -16.19 -13.38
CA THR A 335 18.37 -16.92 -12.40
C THR A 335 17.36 -17.84 -13.09
N LEU A 336 16.82 -18.83 -12.36
CA LEU A 336 15.83 -19.77 -12.90
C LEU A 336 14.61 -19.08 -13.53
N ASP A 337 14.17 -17.97 -12.95
CA ASP A 337 13.01 -17.22 -13.45
C ASP A 337 13.32 -16.40 -14.70
N LEU A 338 14.59 -16.10 -14.98
CA LEU A 338 15.02 -15.18 -16.04
C LEU A 338 15.89 -15.83 -17.13
N VAL A 339 16.38 -17.05 -16.94
CA VAL A 339 17.12 -17.80 -17.96
C VAL A 339 16.21 -18.04 -19.16
N GLY A 340 16.69 -17.84 -20.39
CA GLY A 340 15.85 -17.93 -21.58
C GLY A 340 14.84 -16.79 -21.73
N ALA A 341 15.01 -15.67 -21.02
CA ALA A 341 14.23 -14.46 -21.28
C ALA A 341 14.45 -14.00 -22.72
N THR A 342 13.39 -13.61 -23.42
CA THR A 342 13.45 -13.19 -24.82
C THR A 342 13.01 -11.75 -25.00
N VAL A 343 13.59 -11.07 -25.98
CA VAL A 343 13.19 -9.72 -26.41
C VAL A 343 13.29 -9.59 -27.92
N ILE A 344 12.48 -8.72 -28.50
CA ILE A 344 12.65 -8.26 -29.88
C ILE A 344 13.23 -6.85 -29.82
N VAL A 345 14.33 -6.63 -30.53
CA VAL A 345 14.99 -5.32 -30.57
C VAL A 345 14.12 -4.35 -31.36
N ASP A 346 13.47 -3.43 -30.66
CA ASP A 346 12.55 -2.44 -31.21
C ASP A 346 13.26 -1.15 -31.62
N ASN A 347 14.14 -0.66 -30.76
CA ASN A 347 14.97 0.53 -30.95
C ASN A 347 16.41 0.25 -30.56
N ILE A 348 17.36 0.70 -31.39
CA ILE A 348 18.79 0.59 -31.12
C ILE A 348 19.51 1.75 -31.79
N THR A 349 20.27 2.50 -30.99
CA THR A 349 21.07 3.64 -31.45
C THR A 349 22.56 3.35 -31.36
N LYS A 350 22.96 2.49 -30.41
CA LYS A 350 24.35 2.11 -30.14
C LYS A 350 24.79 0.93 -31.01
N LYS A 351 26.08 0.87 -31.39
CA LYS A 351 26.68 -0.26 -32.11
C LYS A 351 26.99 -1.41 -31.15
N LEU A 352 25.98 -2.25 -30.90
CA LEU A 352 26.06 -3.33 -29.93
C LEU A 352 26.24 -4.70 -30.58
N TYR A 353 27.05 -5.55 -29.97
CA TYR A 353 27.33 -6.91 -30.43
C TYR A 353 26.92 -7.95 -29.40
N LEU A 354 26.56 -9.13 -29.88
CA LEU A 354 26.22 -10.28 -29.06
C LEU A 354 27.38 -10.68 -28.14
N THR A 355 27.04 -11.25 -26.99
CA THR A 355 27.98 -11.95 -26.10
C THR A 355 27.72 -13.46 -26.13
N ASP A 356 28.53 -14.25 -25.44
CA ASP A 356 28.29 -15.70 -25.29
C ASP A 356 27.02 -16.02 -24.48
N LYS A 357 26.51 -15.02 -23.74
CA LYS A 357 25.34 -15.10 -22.86
C LYS A 357 24.05 -14.52 -23.43
N VAL A 358 24.10 -13.85 -24.58
CA VAL A 358 22.94 -13.35 -25.30
C VAL A 358 22.99 -13.90 -26.71
N LEU A 359 22.00 -14.72 -27.05
CA LEU A 359 21.95 -15.43 -28.33
C LEU A 359 20.94 -14.77 -29.24
N ARG A 360 21.19 -14.76 -30.55
CA ARG A 360 20.23 -14.33 -31.58
C ARG A 360 19.56 -15.55 -32.18
N ILE A 361 18.23 -15.56 -32.22
CA ILE A 361 17.42 -16.60 -32.87
C ILE A 361 17.01 -16.09 -34.25
N ASN A 362 17.47 -16.76 -35.30
CA ASN A 362 17.04 -16.48 -36.66
C ASN A 362 15.89 -17.40 -37.04
N THR A 363 14.73 -16.84 -37.39
CA THR A 363 13.50 -17.60 -37.62
C THR A 363 13.29 -17.93 -39.10
N VAL A 364 12.61 -19.04 -39.36
CA VAL A 364 12.11 -19.36 -40.71
C VAL A 364 10.82 -18.60 -40.98
N ILE A 365 9.91 -18.59 -39.99
CA ILE A 365 8.66 -17.85 -40.04
C ILE A 365 8.91 -16.34 -39.87
N ASP A 366 8.11 -15.53 -40.54
CA ASP A 366 8.20 -14.06 -40.44
C ASP A 366 7.74 -13.54 -39.07
N ASN A 367 6.81 -14.25 -38.43
CA ASN A 367 6.21 -13.83 -37.17
C ASN A 367 7.07 -14.23 -35.95
N LYS A 368 8.20 -13.54 -35.77
CA LYS A 368 9.08 -13.67 -34.58
C LYS A 368 8.36 -13.38 -33.27
N VAL A 369 7.32 -12.53 -33.34
CA VAL A 369 6.50 -12.13 -32.19
C VAL A 369 5.80 -13.33 -31.58
N TRP A 370 5.30 -14.27 -32.38
CA TRP A 370 4.70 -15.51 -31.88
C TRP A 370 5.66 -16.30 -30.98
N ILE A 371 6.90 -16.49 -31.43
CA ILE A 371 7.94 -17.20 -30.67
C ILE A 371 8.29 -16.45 -29.38
N HIS A 372 8.50 -15.13 -29.47
CA HIS A 372 8.78 -14.30 -28.30
C HIS A 372 7.66 -14.39 -27.25
N LEU A 373 6.40 -14.26 -27.67
CA LEU A 373 5.25 -14.31 -26.77
C LEU A 373 5.08 -15.70 -26.16
N PHE A 374 5.32 -16.76 -26.94
CA PHE A 374 5.24 -18.14 -26.42
C PHE A 374 6.32 -18.42 -25.39
N LEU A 375 7.58 -18.10 -25.69
CA LEU A 375 8.70 -18.31 -24.76
C LEU A 375 8.57 -17.45 -23.48
N SER A 376 7.79 -16.37 -23.55
CA SER A 376 7.43 -15.52 -22.41
C SER A 376 6.17 -15.97 -21.66
N SER A 377 5.39 -16.92 -22.21
CA SER A 377 4.19 -17.47 -21.58
C SER A 377 4.54 -18.45 -20.47
N TYR A 378 3.58 -18.75 -19.59
CA TYR A 378 3.77 -19.73 -18.52
C TYR A 378 4.32 -21.08 -19.04
N LEU A 379 3.68 -21.67 -20.06
CA LEU A 379 4.13 -22.93 -20.65
C LEU A 379 5.55 -22.86 -21.23
N GLY A 380 5.85 -21.80 -22.00
CA GLY A 380 7.19 -21.60 -22.56
C GLY A 380 8.26 -21.45 -21.48
N ARG A 381 7.96 -20.70 -20.40
CA ARG A 381 8.84 -20.55 -19.23
C ARG A 381 9.07 -21.88 -18.52
N THR A 382 8.03 -22.69 -18.33
CA THR A 382 8.16 -24.02 -17.74
C THR A 382 9.06 -24.94 -18.57
N PHE A 383 8.92 -24.94 -19.90
CA PHE A 383 9.81 -25.73 -20.78
C PHE A 383 11.26 -25.27 -20.71
N ILE A 384 11.50 -23.96 -20.67
CA ILE A 384 12.85 -23.39 -20.51
C ILE A 384 13.46 -23.80 -19.16
N GLN A 385 12.69 -23.66 -18.07
CA GLN A 385 13.15 -23.99 -16.72
C GLN A 385 13.51 -25.48 -16.59
N MET A 386 12.65 -26.38 -17.08
CA MET A 386 12.89 -27.83 -17.05
C MET A 386 14.13 -28.26 -17.85
N LYS A 387 14.46 -27.53 -18.92
CA LYS A 387 15.63 -27.80 -19.77
C LYS A 387 16.87 -27.01 -19.36
N SER A 388 16.77 -26.11 -18.38
CA SER A 388 17.91 -25.36 -17.87
C SER A 388 18.77 -26.23 -16.95
N SER A 389 20.07 -25.96 -16.91
CA SER A 389 21.05 -26.68 -16.10
C SER A 389 21.90 -25.71 -15.28
N GLY A 390 22.69 -26.25 -14.34
CA GLY A 390 23.54 -25.47 -13.43
C GLY A 390 23.11 -25.61 -11.98
N ASN A 391 24.09 -25.76 -11.08
CA ASN A 391 23.85 -26.07 -9.67
C ASN A 391 23.72 -24.81 -8.79
N GLN A 392 24.03 -23.63 -9.34
CA GLN A 392 23.88 -22.34 -8.64
C GLN A 392 22.54 -21.70 -9.02
N GLU A 393 21.73 -21.41 -8.01
CA GLU A 393 20.38 -20.84 -8.16
C GLU A 393 20.38 -19.47 -8.85
N SER A 394 21.44 -18.69 -8.66
CA SER A 394 21.65 -17.39 -9.28
C SER A 394 22.11 -17.44 -10.75
N MET A 395 22.49 -18.61 -11.27
CA MET A 395 23.14 -18.74 -12.58
C MET A 395 22.82 -20.07 -13.26
N ARG A 396 21.55 -20.28 -13.59
CA ARG A 396 21.11 -21.31 -14.52
C ARG A 396 21.54 -20.97 -15.94
N ASN A 397 21.76 -21.99 -16.75
CA ASN A 397 22.20 -21.87 -18.13
C ASN A 397 21.33 -22.76 -19.02
N ILE A 398 21.06 -22.34 -20.25
CA ILE A 398 20.35 -23.14 -21.24
C ILE A 398 21.22 -23.32 -22.49
N SER A 399 21.38 -24.57 -22.92
CA SER A 399 22.19 -24.90 -24.10
C SER A 399 21.41 -24.61 -25.40
N GLN A 400 22.12 -24.37 -26.51
CA GLN A 400 21.45 -24.19 -27.81
C GLN A 400 20.63 -25.42 -28.22
N TYR A 401 21.11 -26.64 -27.91
CA TYR A 401 20.36 -27.87 -28.12
C TYR A 401 19.05 -27.88 -27.31
N SER A 402 19.12 -27.45 -26.04
CA SER A 402 17.94 -27.34 -25.18
C SER A 402 16.92 -26.35 -25.74
N ILE A 403 17.38 -25.15 -26.16
CA ILE A 403 16.56 -24.13 -26.82
C ILE A 403 15.85 -24.72 -28.05
N LYS A 404 16.61 -25.38 -28.94
CA LYS A 404 16.09 -26.04 -30.16
C LYS A 404 15.01 -27.09 -29.87
N SER A 405 15.14 -27.81 -28.77
CA SER A 405 14.20 -28.88 -28.37
C SER A 405 12.94 -28.39 -27.63
N ILE A 406 12.73 -27.08 -27.48
CA ILE A 406 11.53 -26.54 -26.83
C ILE A 406 10.30 -26.83 -27.72
N PRO A 407 9.23 -27.47 -27.19
CA PRO A 407 7.97 -27.62 -27.89
C PRO A 407 7.26 -26.27 -28.03
N VAL A 408 6.78 -25.95 -29.23
CA VAL A 408 6.04 -24.73 -29.55
C VAL A 408 4.72 -25.11 -30.21
N PRO A 409 3.58 -24.57 -29.78
CA PRO A 409 2.31 -24.77 -30.47
C PRO A 409 2.30 -23.94 -31.76
N LEU A 410 1.93 -24.56 -32.87
CA LEU A 410 1.85 -23.93 -34.18
C LEU A 410 0.38 -23.97 -34.67
N PRO A 411 -0.29 -22.81 -34.78
CA PRO A 411 -1.52 -22.65 -35.53
C PRO A 411 -1.27 -22.64 -37.05
N ALA A 412 -2.36 -22.66 -37.82
CA ALA A 412 -2.36 -22.28 -39.22
C ALA A 412 -1.79 -20.87 -39.44
N GLU A 413 -1.20 -20.60 -40.62
CA GLU A 413 -0.53 -19.32 -40.88
C GLU A 413 -1.46 -18.09 -40.71
N LEU A 414 -2.69 -18.18 -41.23
CA LEU A 414 -3.69 -17.10 -41.14
C LEU A 414 -4.15 -16.91 -39.70
N GLU A 415 -4.40 -18.00 -38.98
CA GLU A 415 -4.80 -17.95 -37.58
C GLU A 415 -3.68 -17.36 -36.70
N LEU A 416 -2.43 -17.77 -36.91
CA LEU A 416 -1.27 -17.25 -36.21
C LEU A 416 -1.19 -15.73 -36.34
N LYS A 417 -1.32 -15.20 -37.57
CA LYS A 417 -1.34 -13.75 -37.81
C LYS A 417 -2.48 -13.07 -37.05
N LYS A 418 -3.67 -13.68 -37.02
CA LYS A 418 -4.83 -13.17 -36.28
C LYS A 418 -4.61 -13.17 -34.76
N ILE A 419 -4.09 -14.25 -34.19
CA ILE A 419 -3.82 -14.33 -32.74
C ILE A 419 -2.79 -13.27 -32.34
N VAL A 420 -1.69 -13.15 -33.09
CA VAL A 420 -0.66 -12.14 -32.81
C VAL A 420 -1.23 -10.73 -32.90
N GLN A 421 -2.06 -10.43 -33.89
CA GLN A 421 -2.72 -9.12 -34.00
C GLN A 421 -3.57 -8.80 -32.75
N VAL A 422 -4.43 -9.73 -32.34
CA VAL A 422 -5.33 -9.56 -31.18
C VAL A 422 -4.53 -9.42 -29.89
N LEU A 423 -3.56 -10.32 -29.68
CA LEU A 423 -2.74 -10.37 -28.48
C LEU A 423 -1.84 -9.13 -28.36
N CYS A 424 -1.17 -8.69 -29.43
CA CYS A 424 -0.40 -7.45 -29.43
C CYS A 424 -1.30 -6.25 -29.07
N GLY A 425 -2.52 -6.18 -29.62
CA GLY A 425 -3.48 -5.12 -29.26
C GLY A 425 -3.84 -5.12 -27.76
N MET A 426 -4.01 -6.30 -27.16
CA MET A 426 -4.26 -6.44 -25.72
C MET A 426 -3.04 -6.01 -24.88
N LEU A 427 -1.85 -6.46 -25.26
CA LEU A 427 -0.61 -6.16 -24.52
C LEU A 427 -0.22 -4.68 -24.64
N SER A 428 -0.37 -4.06 -25.81
CA SER A 428 -0.12 -2.61 -25.94
C SER A 428 -1.06 -1.77 -25.08
N ARG A 429 -2.33 -2.17 -24.92
CA ARG A 429 -3.26 -1.50 -23.98
C ARG A 429 -2.82 -1.69 -22.53
N GLN A 430 -2.36 -2.89 -22.17
CA GLN A 430 -1.80 -3.17 -20.85
C GLN A 430 -0.57 -2.29 -20.56
N ASP A 431 0.37 -2.19 -21.50
CA ASP A 431 1.59 -1.40 -21.35
C ASP A 431 1.26 0.10 -21.16
N ASN A 432 0.29 0.63 -21.90
CA ASN A 432 -0.20 2.00 -21.72
C ASN A 432 -0.83 2.22 -20.35
N LEU A 433 -1.63 1.27 -19.87
CA LEU A 433 -2.22 1.35 -18.52
C LEU A 433 -1.14 1.27 -17.45
N LYS A 434 -0.15 0.38 -17.61
CA LYS A 434 0.99 0.27 -16.69
C LYS A 434 1.74 1.60 -16.59
N LYS A 435 2.05 2.22 -17.73
CA LYS A 435 2.71 3.54 -17.74
C LYS A 435 1.92 4.59 -16.97
N ARG A 436 0.61 4.67 -17.17
CA ARG A 436 -0.26 5.62 -16.44
C ARG A 436 -0.29 5.33 -14.93
N VAL A 437 -0.31 4.05 -14.54
CA VAL A 437 -0.28 3.66 -13.13
C VAL A 437 1.05 4.05 -12.49
N ASP A 438 2.16 3.86 -13.20
CA ASP A 438 3.49 4.24 -12.74
C ASP A 438 3.60 5.79 -12.61
N GLU A 439 3.13 6.56 -13.60
CA GLU A 439 3.05 8.04 -13.54
C GLU A 439 2.19 8.54 -12.36
N LEU A 440 1.00 7.96 -12.15
CA LEU A 440 0.14 8.31 -11.02
C LEU A 440 0.79 7.97 -9.67
N SER A 441 1.54 6.87 -9.62
CA SER A 441 2.25 6.46 -8.41
C SER A 441 3.34 7.45 -8.04
N GLU A 442 4.10 7.94 -9.02
CA GLU A 442 5.09 9.01 -8.82
C GLU A 442 4.45 10.31 -8.33
N LEU A 443 3.32 10.71 -8.92
CA LEU A 443 2.59 11.90 -8.47
C LEU A 443 2.12 11.78 -7.01
N LEU A 444 1.62 10.60 -6.60
CA LEU A 444 1.18 10.37 -5.22
C LEU A 444 2.29 10.56 -4.18
N VAL A 445 3.57 10.35 -4.54
CA VAL A 445 4.71 10.57 -3.63
C VAL A 445 4.80 12.05 -3.21
N SER A 446 4.43 12.98 -4.09
CA SER A 446 4.53 14.42 -3.86
C SER A 446 3.34 15.03 -3.09
N ILE A 447 2.21 14.32 -3.02
CA ILE A 447 0.97 14.84 -2.42
C ILE A 447 1.08 15.07 -0.91
N PRO A 448 1.57 14.13 -0.09
CA PRO A 448 1.63 14.33 1.36
C PRO A 448 2.44 15.56 1.77
N PRO A 449 3.67 15.81 1.25
CA PRO A 449 4.38 17.06 1.53
C PRO A 449 3.59 18.31 1.11
N SER A 450 2.94 18.30 -0.06
CA SER A 450 2.15 19.44 -0.54
C SER A 450 0.96 19.78 0.37
N ILE A 451 0.25 18.77 0.90
CA ILE A 451 -0.86 18.96 1.85
C ILE A 451 -0.36 19.72 3.09
N HIS A 452 0.76 19.28 3.64
CA HIS A 452 1.36 19.86 4.84
C HIS A 452 1.84 21.30 4.60
N THR A 453 2.54 21.55 3.48
CA THR A 453 2.97 22.92 3.13
C THR A 453 1.78 23.88 3.03
N LYS A 454 0.69 23.47 2.39
CA LYS A 454 -0.52 24.29 2.29
C LYS A 454 -1.22 24.46 3.64
N ALA A 455 -1.24 23.42 4.48
CA ALA A 455 -1.85 23.48 5.81
C ALA A 455 -1.23 24.57 6.68
N PHE A 456 0.09 24.58 6.75
CA PHE A 456 0.83 25.45 7.68
C PHE A 456 1.20 26.81 7.08
N ARG A 457 0.72 27.10 5.86
CA ARG A 457 0.66 28.45 5.26
C ARG A 457 -0.72 29.09 5.31
N GLY A 458 -1.72 28.40 5.88
CA GLY A 458 -3.11 28.88 5.89
C GLY A 458 -3.80 28.82 4.51
N GLU A 459 -3.30 27.98 3.61
CA GLU A 459 -3.81 27.83 2.23
C GLU A 459 -4.69 26.57 2.05
N LEU A 460 -4.73 25.68 3.06
CA LEU A 460 -5.43 24.39 2.95
C LEU A 460 -6.96 24.50 3.16
N VAL A 461 -7.38 25.43 4.01
CA VAL A 461 -8.78 25.68 4.33
C VAL A 461 -9.05 27.19 4.23
N ALA A 462 -10.28 27.58 3.94
CA ALA A 462 -10.65 28.99 3.94
C ALA A 462 -10.56 29.57 5.37
N GLN A 463 -10.06 30.80 5.47
CA GLN A 463 -10.12 31.59 6.70
C GLN A 463 -11.55 32.07 6.93
N ASP A 464 -11.98 32.05 8.18
CA ASP A 464 -13.28 32.56 8.61
C ASP A 464 -13.05 33.85 9.40
N PRO A 465 -13.48 35.03 8.92
CA PRO A 465 -13.31 36.29 9.62
C PRO A 465 -13.99 36.36 11.00
N THR A 466 -14.92 35.42 11.28
CA THR A 466 -15.63 35.34 12.56
C THR A 466 -14.91 34.48 13.60
N ASP A 467 -13.85 33.78 13.20
CA ASP A 467 -13.06 32.99 14.14
C ASP A 467 -12.33 33.89 15.13
N GLU A 468 -12.31 33.46 16.39
CA GLU A 468 -11.54 34.15 17.42
C GLU A 468 -10.04 34.09 17.08
N PRO A 469 -9.34 35.25 17.00
CA PRO A 469 -7.91 35.28 16.71
C PRO A 469 -7.08 34.46 17.71
N ALA A 470 -6.04 33.80 17.22
CA ALA A 470 -5.15 32.98 18.04
C ALA A 470 -4.52 33.75 19.22
N GLY A 471 -4.31 35.06 19.06
CA GLY A 471 -3.80 35.93 20.13
C GLY A 471 -4.67 35.89 21.41
N VAL A 472 -5.99 35.84 21.27
CA VAL A 472 -6.92 35.79 22.42
C VAL A 472 -6.80 34.46 23.17
N LEU A 473 -6.63 33.36 22.44
CA LEU A 473 -6.35 32.05 23.05
C LEU A 473 -5.03 32.07 23.83
N LEU A 474 -3.98 32.69 23.27
CA LEU A 474 -2.69 32.82 23.94
C LEU A 474 -2.80 33.65 25.23
N GLU A 475 -3.55 34.75 25.20
CA GLU A 475 -3.83 35.56 26.40
C GLU A 475 -4.49 34.76 27.52
N ARG A 476 -5.47 33.89 27.20
CA ARG A 476 -6.08 32.99 28.19
C ARG A 476 -5.07 32.02 28.78
N ILE A 477 -4.21 31.42 27.95
CA ILE A 477 -3.15 30.54 28.42
C ILE A 477 -2.21 31.27 29.38
N ALA A 478 -1.83 32.52 29.06
CA ALA A 478 -1.00 33.34 29.95
C ALA A 478 -1.69 33.61 31.29
N ALA A 479 -2.96 34.01 31.27
CA ALA A 479 -3.74 34.28 32.48
C ALA A 479 -3.87 33.05 33.38
N GLU A 480 -4.24 31.89 32.81
CA GLU A 480 -4.35 30.63 33.55
C GLU A 480 -3.00 30.17 34.11
N THR A 481 -1.93 30.30 33.33
CA THR A 481 -0.57 29.95 33.78
C THR A 481 -0.09 30.86 34.91
N ALA A 482 -0.42 32.16 34.87
CA ALA A 482 -0.11 33.11 35.93
C ALA A 482 -0.85 32.78 37.24
N VAL A 483 -2.12 32.36 37.14
CA VAL A 483 -2.91 31.91 38.31
C VAL A 483 -2.33 30.64 38.92
N LEU A 484 -2.00 29.63 38.09
CA LEU A 484 -1.42 28.38 38.56
C LEU A 484 -0.05 28.59 39.23
N SER A 485 0.85 29.37 38.61
CA SER A 485 2.16 29.68 39.18
C SER A 485 2.07 30.48 40.49
N ALA A 486 1.11 31.41 40.62
CA ALA A 486 0.85 32.11 41.87
C ALA A 486 0.29 31.18 42.97
N SER A 487 -0.51 30.18 42.60
CA SER A 487 -1.04 29.17 43.54
C SER A 487 0.04 28.18 44.02
N ASP A 488 0.97 27.80 43.13
CA ASP A 488 2.11 26.95 43.46
C ASP A 488 3.13 27.68 44.33
N ALA A 489 3.39 28.97 44.06
CA ALA A 489 4.23 29.81 44.91
C ALA A 489 3.68 29.93 46.33
N LYS A 490 2.36 30.15 46.48
CA LYS A 490 1.67 30.16 47.80
C LYS A 490 1.76 28.80 48.50
N SER A 491 1.62 27.70 47.77
CA SER A 491 1.71 26.33 48.30
C SER A 491 3.14 25.95 48.73
N GLN A 492 4.16 26.41 48.00
CA GLN A 492 5.57 26.25 48.39
C GLN A 492 5.97 27.11 49.60
N GLN A 493 5.41 28.31 49.73
CA GLN A 493 5.60 29.18 50.90
C GLN A 493 4.97 28.57 52.16
N ALA A 494 3.79 27.94 52.05
CA ALA A 494 3.13 27.22 53.16
C ALA A 494 3.87 25.94 53.57
N ARG A 495 4.61 25.29 52.67
CA ARG A 495 5.42 24.09 52.95
C ARG A 495 6.76 24.38 53.66
N ARG A 496 7.26 25.62 53.64
CA ARG A 496 8.52 26.01 54.32
C ARG A 496 8.44 26.05 55.86
N GLY A 497 7.26 25.85 56.46
CA GLY A 497 7.04 25.88 57.92
C GLY A 497 6.74 24.53 58.60
N ARG A 498 6.75 23.39 57.90
CA ARG A 498 6.45 22.07 58.51
C ARG A 498 7.50 21.02 58.12
N LYS A 499 8.07 20.33 59.12
CA LYS A 499 8.88 19.12 58.90
C LYS A 499 8.01 18.02 58.27
N PRO A 500 8.54 17.24 57.31
CA PRO A 500 7.75 16.24 56.61
C PRO A 500 7.46 15.05 57.52
N LYS A 501 6.18 14.75 57.77
CA LYS A 501 5.74 13.41 58.16
C LYS A 501 5.41 12.63 56.89
N SER A 502 5.97 11.43 56.81
CA SER A 502 5.68 10.42 55.81
C SER A 502 4.24 9.95 55.95
N GLU A 503 3.35 10.50 55.14
CA GLU A 503 2.05 9.91 54.86
C GLU A 503 1.68 10.28 53.42
N VAL A 504 1.52 9.25 52.60
CA VAL A 504 1.03 9.34 51.22
C VAL A 504 -0.42 9.81 51.31
N ALA A 505 -0.63 11.12 51.29
CA ALA A 505 -1.95 11.71 51.22
C ALA A 505 -2.55 11.37 49.84
N GLN A 506 -3.62 10.58 49.87
CA GLN A 506 -4.56 10.47 48.76
C GLN A 506 -5.09 11.87 48.43
N LEU A 507 -4.51 12.49 47.40
CA LEU A 507 -5.12 13.64 46.74
C LEU A 507 -6.34 13.13 45.98
N THR A 508 -7.50 13.46 46.52
CA THR A 508 -8.79 13.34 45.85
C THR A 508 -8.72 14.04 44.50
N SER A 509 -8.82 13.26 43.43
CA SER A 509 -8.92 13.76 42.07
C SER A 509 -10.21 14.55 41.91
N PHE A 510 -10.11 15.84 41.57
CA PHE A 510 -11.22 16.52 40.89
C PHE A 510 -11.47 15.82 39.53
N PRO A 511 -12.73 15.70 39.09
CA PRO A 511 -13.04 15.03 37.82
C PRO A 511 -12.47 15.82 36.64
N ALA A 512 -11.78 15.13 35.73
CA ALA A 512 -11.18 15.73 34.54
C ALA A 512 -12.26 16.25 33.55
N PRO A 513 -12.15 17.49 33.01
CA PRO A 513 -13.15 18.09 32.12
C PRO A 513 -13.29 17.43 30.73
N GLY A 514 -12.33 16.58 30.33
CA GLY A 514 -12.22 16.09 28.96
C GLY A 514 -13.28 15.06 28.50
N ARG A 515 -14.10 14.53 29.42
CA ARG A 515 -15.19 13.60 29.07
C ARG A 515 -16.51 14.33 28.79
N GLU A 516 -16.82 15.39 29.53
CA GLU A 516 -17.99 16.25 29.28
C GLU A 516 -17.81 17.06 28.00
N GLN A 517 -16.61 17.59 27.74
CA GLN A 517 -16.31 18.38 26.54
C GLN A 517 -16.27 17.56 25.24
N ARG A 518 -15.99 16.26 25.30
CA ARG A 518 -16.14 15.34 24.15
C ARG A 518 -17.61 15.08 23.82
N LEU A 519 -18.46 15.11 24.84
CA LEU A 519 -19.88 14.82 24.73
C LEU A 519 -20.65 16.06 24.24
N LEU A 520 -20.30 17.25 24.72
CA LEU A 520 -20.76 18.55 24.21
C LEU A 520 -20.43 18.72 22.72
N ARG A 521 -19.18 18.46 22.30
CA ARG A 521 -18.76 18.56 20.88
C ARG A 521 -19.51 17.62 19.92
N LEU A 522 -19.87 16.42 20.38
CA LEU A 522 -20.65 15.47 19.58
C LEU A 522 -22.14 15.88 19.54
N MET A 523 -22.67 16.45 20.62
CA MET A 523 -24.04 16.95 20.67
C MET A 523 -24.22 18.21 19.82
N GLU A 524 -23.26 19.13 19.83
CA GLU A 524 -23.19 20.28 18.93
C GLU A 524 -23.17 19.85 17.45
N TYR A 525 -22.44 18.78 17.12
CA TYR A 525 -22.42 18.20 15.78
C TYR A 525 -23.75 17.53 15.37
N ILE A 526 -24.44 16.87 16.30
CA ILE A 526 -25.75 16.24 16.04
C ILE A 526 -26.85 17.29 15.89
N ILE A 527 -26.82 18.35 16.71
CA ILE A 527 -27.75 19.49 16.63
C ILE A 527 -27.53 20.25 15.32
N SER A 528 -26.29 20.42 14.87
CA SER A 528 -26.00 21.07 13.57
C SER A 528 -26.41 20.22 12.36
N ALA A 529 -26.44 18.89 12.51
CA ALA A 529 -26.89 17.98 11.45
C ALA A 529 -28.42 17.84 11.33
N TYR A 530 -29.21 18.20 12.36
CA TYR A 530 -30.67 18.07 12.38
C TYR A 530 -31.35 19.26 13.11
N PRO A 531 -31.86 20.27 12.38
CA PRO A 531 -32.31 21.56 12.93
C PRO A 531 -33.72 21.50 13.55
N GLY A 532 -33.91 20.68 14.59
CA GLY A 532 -35.16 20.57 15.33
C GLY A 532 -35.02 20.30 16.84
N LEU A 533 -33.80 20.13 17.35
CA LEU A 533 -33.55 19.94 18.78
C LEU A 533 -33.24 21.29 19.47
N SER A 534 -34.00 21.61 20.52
CA SER A 534 -33.76 22.81 21.34
C SER A 534 -32.52 22.62 22.24
N THR A 535 -31.61 23.59 22.18
CA THR A 535 -30.34 23.68 22.91
C THR A 535 -30.52 23.74 24.44
N THR A 536 -31.65 24.26 24.92
CA THR A 536 -31.89 24.51 26.34
C THR A 536 -32.14 23.23 27.15
N VAL A 537 -32.69 22.18 26.53
CA VAL A 537 -32.94 20.87 27.18
C VAL A 537 -31.65 20.05 27.33
N VAL A 538 -30.65 20.34 26.49
CA VAL A 538 -29.38 19.62 26.41
C VAL A 538 -28.40 20.08 27.51
N GLU A 539 -28.38 21.37 27.81
CA GLU A 539 -27.49 21.95 28.82
C GLU A 539 -27.89 21.59 30.27
N GLU A 540 -29.19 21.51 30.57
CA GLU A 540 -29.66 21.15 31.92
C GLU A 540 -29.39 19.67 32.27
N ARG A 541 -29.35 18.78 31.28
CA ARG A 541 -29.32 17.31 31.50
C ARG A 541 -27.93 16.68 31.42
N ALA A 542 -26.89 17.44 31.03
CA ALA A 542 -25.50 16.98 31.03
C ALA A 542 -24.91 16.77 32.45
N LYS A 543 -25.56 17.30 33.50
CA LYS A 543 -25.04 17.34 34.88
C LYS A 543 -25.20 16.03 35.68
N LEU A 544 -25.75 14.95 35.12
CA LEU A 544 -26.12 13.77 35.91
C LEU A 544 -25.23 12.53 35.67
N ALA A 545 -24.67 12.00 36.77
CA ALA A 545 -23.53 11.09 36.83
C ALA A 545 -23.72 9.67 36.25
N THR A 546 -24.93 9.27 35.87
CA THR A 546 -25.24 7.94 35.32
C THR A 546 -25.17 7.85 33.80
N TYR A 547 -25.19 8.99 33.09
CA TYR A 547 -25.10 9.08 31.63
C TYR A 547 -23.76 8.59 31.02
N PRO A 548 -22.59 8.83 31.64
CA PRO A 548 -21.29 8.47 31.06
C PRO A 548 -21.02 6.95 30.98
N ALA A 549 -21.63 6.14 31.85
CA ALA A 549 -21.35 4.70 31.92
C ALA A 549 -22.02 3.90 30.78
N VAL A 550 -23.22 4.31 30.36
CA VAL A 550 -23.97 3.70 29.25
C VAL A 550 -23.34 4.08 27.92
N CYS A 551 -23.05 5.38 27.74
CA CYS A 551 -22.34 5.89 26.58
C CYS A 551 -20.93 5.29 26.46
N ALA A 552 -20.19 5.12 27.56
CA ALA A 552 -18.86 4.49 27.52
C ALA A 552 -18.90 3.01 27.09
N ARG A 553 -19.96 2.26 27.38
CA ARG A 553 -20.13 0.88 26.88
C ARG A 553 -20.51 0.86 25.40
N LEU A 554 -21.44 1.72 24.97
CA LEU A 554 -21.80 1.92 23.56
C LEU A 554 -20.63 2.44 22.70
N LEU A 555 -19.66 3.14 23.31
CA LEU A 555 -18.52 3.77 22.65
C LEU A 555 -17.18 3.04 22.84
N SER A 556 -17.15 1.90 23.54
CA SER A 556 -15.94 1.07 23.64
C SER A 556 -15.53 0.51 22.26
N SER A 557 -14.25 0.17 22.08
CA SER A 557 -13.70 -0.33 20.80
C SER A 557 -14.42 -1.58 20.23
N ARG A 558 -15.20 -2.28 21.06
CA ARG A 558 -16.01 -3.44 20.68
C ARG A 558 -17.33 -3.10 19.97
N ALA A 559 -17.78 -1.85 19.98
CA ALA A 559 -19.04 -1.40 19.37
C ALA A 559 -18.83 -0.50 18.12
N SER A 560 -17.78 -0.76 17.34
CA SER A 560 -17.52 -0.08 16.06
C SER A 560 -18.64 -0.30 15.04
N THR A 561 -19.28 -1.47 15.08
CA THR A 561 -20.42 -1.85 14.22
C THR A 561 -21.66 -0.98 14.46
N PHE A 562 -21.96 -0.65 15.72
CA PHE A 562 -23.11 0.22 16.08
C PHE A 562 -22.89 1.66 15.58
N ARG A 563 -21.67 2.19 15.78
CA ARG A 563 -21.26 3.51 15.26
C ARG A 563 -21.23 3.59 13.74
N LYS A 564 -20.98 2.47 13.07
CA LYS A 564 -20.97 2.36 11.60
C LYS A 564 -22.40 2.31 11.05
N ALA A 565 -23.26 1.45 11.63
CA ALA A 565 -24.68 1.34 11.29
C ALA A 565 -25.43 2.68 11.45
N LEU A 566 -25.08 3.49 12.46
CA LEU A 566 -25.62 4.83 12.64
C LEU A 566 -25.25 5.80 11.51
N ARG A 567 -23.95 5.84 11.18
CA ARG A 567 -23.36 6.75 10.19
C ARG A 567 -23.83 6.47 8.78
N GLU A 568 -24.15 5.20 8.48
CA GLU A 568 -24.45 4.71 7.14
C GLU A 568 -25.94 4.33 6.98
N SER A 569 -26.82 4.74 7.91
CA SER A 569 -28.27 4.42 7.95
C SER A 569 -29.12 5.04 6.83
N GLY A 570 -28.51 5.43 5.71
CA GLY A 570 -29.18 5.65 4.43
C GLY A 570 -29.41 4.31 3.72
N GLU A 571 -30.47 4.21 2.93
CA GLU A 571 -30.88 2.96 2.26
C GLU A 571 -29.73 2.34 1.45
N GLY A 572 -29.45 1.05 1.69
CA GLY A 572 -28.55 0.24 0.85
C GLY A 572 -27.41 -0.52 1.55
N TRP A 573 -27.25 -0.42 2.88
CA TRP A 573 -26.15 -1.11 3.58
C TRP A 573 -26.48 -2.56 4.00
N LYS A 574 -25.53 -3.51 3.85
CA LYS A 574 -25.64 -4.92 4.28
C LYS A 574 -24.70 -5.27 5.43
N PHE A 575 -25.17 -6.00 6.44
CA PHE A 575 -24.35 -6.46 7.57
C PHE A 575 -23.56 -7.74 7.23
N SER A 576 -22.33 -7.86 7.73
CA SER A 576 -21.59 -9.13 7.70
C SER A 576 -22.05 -10.07 8.82
N LYS A 577 -21.86 -11.39 8.67
CA LYS A 577 -22.20 -12.41 9.68
C LYS A 577 -21.60 -12.10 11.08
N ALA A 578 -20.38 -11.60 11.13
CA ALA A 578 -19.72 -11.21 12.39
C ALA A 578 -20.29 -9.93 13.01
N ASP A 579 -20.87 -9.05 12.21
CA ASP A 579 -21.50 -7.81 12.68
C ASP A 579 -22.86 -8.06 13.32
N VAL A 580 -23.64 -8.98 12.74
CA VAL A 580 -24.92 -9.45 13.29
C VAL A 580 -24.74 -10.05 14.69
N VAL A 581 -23.76 -10.94 14.88
CA VAL A 581 -23.49 -11.58 16.19
C VAL A 581 -23.04 -10.56 17.25
N ARG A 582 -22.21 -9.58 16.85
CA ARG A 582 -21.75 -8.51 17.76
C ARG A 582 -22.89 -7.58 18.17
N PHE A 583 -23.79 -7.27 17.25
CA PHE A 583 -24.98 -6.46 17.54
C PHE A 583 -25.93 -7.18 18.50
N GLY A 584 -26.15 -8.49 18.33
CA GLY A 584 -26.96 -9.30 19.24
C GLY A 584 -26.47 -9.29 20.70
N ARG A 585 -25.15 -9.44 20.91
CA ARG A 585 -24.55 -9.39 22.27
C ARG A 585 -24.63 -8.02 22.92
N LEU A 586 -24.55 -6.95 22.12
CA LEU A 586 -24.75 -5.59 22.61
C LEU A 586 -26.19 -5.41 23.12
N TRP A 587 -27.16 -6.00 22.43
CA TRP A 587 -28.58 -5.91 22.77
C TRP A 587 -28.93 -6.57 24.11
N GLU A 588 -28.44 -7.79 24.37
CA GLU A 588 -28.67 -8.45 25.67
C GLU A 588 -28.10 -7.64 26.85
N SER A 589 -26.97 -6.99 26.62
CA SER A 589 -26.37 -6.10 27.62
C SER A 589 -27.23 -4.87 27.88
N LEU A 590 -27.91 -4.34 26.85
CA LEU A 590 -28.83 -3.22 26.99
C LEU A 590 -30.10 -3.62 27.76
N GLU A 591 -30.67 -4.78 27.45
CA GLU A 591 -31.85 -5.30 28.14
C GLU A 591 -31.56 -5.64 29.61
N ALA A 592 -30.50 -6.42 29.87
CA ALA A 592 -30.17 -6.91 31.22
C ALA A 592 -29.84 -5.76 32.19
N ASN A 593 -29.10 -4.76 31.70
CA ASN A 593 -28.59 -3.69 32.55
C ASN A 593 -29.50 -2.46 32.60
N TYR A 594 -30.33 -2.21 31.56
CA TYR A 594 -31.09 -0.97 31.44
C TYR A 594 -32.60 -1.16 31.23
N GLY A 595 -33.10 -2.41 31.14
CA GLY A 595 -34.54 -2.70 31.18
C GLY A 595 -35.31 -2.36 29.90
N ILE A 596 -34.61 -2.17 28.78
CA ILE A 596 -35.18 -2.00 27.44
C ILE A 596 -35.62 -3.38 26.93
N ARG A 597 -36.90 -3.52 26.56
CA ARG A 597 -37.50 -4.74 26.01
C ARG A 597 -38.02 -4.49 24.60
N ILE A 598 -38.31 -5.56 23.87
CA ILE A 598 -39.01 -5.50 22.59
C ILE A 598 -40.44 -5.99 22.85
N SER A 599 -41.42 -5.18 22.45
CA SER A 599 -42.84 -5.56 22.48
C SER A 599 -43.12 -6.66 21.45
N SER A 600 -44.27 -7.34 21.59
CA SER A 600 -44.75 -8.34 20.63
C SER A 600 -44.91 -7.81 19.20
N GLU A 601 -44.93 -6.48 19.03
CA GLU A 601 -45.04 -5.79 17.74
C GLU A 601 -43.68 -5.37 17.15
N GLY A 602 -42.56 -5.76 17.79
CA GLY A 602 -41.20 -5.46 17.31
C GLY A 602 -40.69 -4.06 17.66
N LEU A 603 -41.43 -3.30 18.48
CA LEU A 603 -41.05 -1.97 18.96
C LEU A 603 -40.37 -2.04 20.32
N CYS A 604 -39.29 -1.31 20.50
CA CYS A 604 -38.55 -1.22 21.76
C CYS A 604 -39.37 -0.42 22.80
N THR A 605 -39.56 -0.98 23.99
CA THR A 605 -40.34 -0.41 25.10
C THR A 605 -39.61 -0.62 26.43
N MET A 606 -39.93 0.17 27.46
CA MET A 606 -39.33 -0.01 28.79
C MET A 606 -40.11 -1.03 29.63
N ARG A 607 -39.41 -1.82 30.47
CA ARG A 607 -40.06 -2.70 31.44
C ARG A 607 -40.75 -1.89 32.54
N GLU A 608 -42.05 -2.14 32.76
CA GLU A 608 -42.81 -1.47 33.83
C GLU A 608 -42.15 -1.66 35.21
N GLY A 609 -42.08 -0.58 36.00
CA GLY A 609 -41.55 -0.57 37.36
C GLY A 609 -40.05 -0.27 37.51
N ARG A 610 -39.27 -0.15 36.41
CA ARG A 610 -37.90 0.42 36.46
C ARG A 610 -37.87 1.76 35.76
N LYS A 611 -37.92 2.87 36.52
CA LYS A 611 -37.49 4.17 36.02
C LYS A 611 -36.04 4.41 36.47
N PRO A 612 -35.04 4.31 35.58
CA PRO A 612 -33.71 4.79 35.91
C PRO A 612 -33.76 6.31 35.83
N GLU A 613 -34.08 6.98 36.93
CA GLU A 613 -33.76 8.39 37.01
C GLU A 613 -32.27 8.57 37.31
N PRO A 614 -31.59 9.50 36.63
CA PRO A 614 -32.06 10.34 35.53
C PRO A 614 -31.64 9.79 34.15
N TRP A 615 -32.62 9.50 33.31
CA TRP A 615 -32.47 9.29 31.87
C TRP A 615 -33.21 10.42 31.12
N PRO A 616 -32.88 10.71 29.86
CA PRO A 616 -33.77 11.50 28.98
C PRO A 616 -35.18 10.89 28.95
N SER A 617 -36.21 11.66 28.60
CA SER A 617 -37.49 11.06 28.21
C SER A 617 -37.21 10.08 27.07
N MET A 618 -37.37 8.79 27.35
CA MET A 618 -37.06 7.69 26.42
C MET A 618 -37.75 7.83 25.07
N ASP A 619 -38.82 8.63 25.01
CA ASP A 619 -39.53 9.08 23.82
C ASP A 619 -38.61 9.69 22.74
N THR A 620 -37.46 10.25 23.11
CA THR A 620 -36.49 10.85 22.16
C THR A 620 -35.51 9.83 21.57
N LEU A 621 -35.21 8.74 22.28
CA LEU A 621 -34.22 7.73 21.87
C LEU A 621 -34.87 6.44 21.31
N LEU A 622 -36.13 6.17 21.66
CA LEU A 622 -36.90 5.03 21.15
C LEU A 622 -36.95 4.96 19.61
N PRO A 623 -37.21 6.06 18.87
CA PRO A 623 -37.27 6.02 17.41
C PRO A 623 -35.96 5.53 16.77
N PHE A 624 -34.85 5.87 17.42
CA PHE A 624 -33.51 5.50 17.00
C PHE A 624 -33.19 4.02 17.27
N PHE A 625 -33.53 3.52 18.47
CA PHE A 625 -33.40 2.10 18.78
C PHE A 625 -34.30 1.23 17.88
N ASN A 626 -35.51 1.68 17.60
CA ASN A 626 -36.43 1.02 16.67
C ASN A 626 -35.86 0.96 15.25
N LYS A 627 -35.27 2.04 14.75
CA LYS A 627 -34.64 2.07 13.42
C LYS A 627 -33.43 1.14 13.33
N ALA A 628 -32.54 1.16 14.32
CA ALA A 628 -31.38 0.27 14.35
C ALA A 628 -31.79 -1.22 14.44
N TYR A 629 -32.82 -1.52 15.23
CA TYR A 629 -33.37 -2.87 15.36
C TYR A 629 -34.01 -3.36 14.05
N THR A 630 -34.76 -2.50 13.36
CA THR A 630 -35.39 -2.81 12.07
C THR A 630 -34.37 -3.22 11.00
N ILE A 631 -33.26 -2.48 10.89
CA ILE A 631 -32.16 -2.80 9.96
C ILE A 631 -31.50 -4.14 10.33
N PHE A 632 -31.31 -4.39 11.62
CA PHE A 632 -30.76 -5.66 12.11
C PHE A 632 -31.68 -6.85 11.79
N THR A 633 -32.99 -6.73 11.97
CA THR A 633 -33.95 -7.80 11.68
C THR A 633 -34.06 -8.12 10.19
N ALA A 634 -33.97 -7.10 9.32
CA ALA A 634 -34.00 -7.28 7.87
C ALA A 634 -32.74 -8.02 7.37
N GLU A 635 -31.56 -7.63 7.85
CA GLU A 635 -30.30 -8.26 7.46
C GLU A 635 -30.11 -9.65 8.06
N ARG A 636 -30.67 -9.92 9.24
CA ARG A 636 -30.67 -11.27 9.84
C ARG A 636 -31.35 -12.31 8.95
N HIS A 637 -32.48 -11.96 8.32
CA HIS A 637 -33.20 -12.88 7.43
C HIS A 637 -32.38 -13.29 6.19
N ASN A 638 -31.38 -12.47 5.81
CA ASN A 638 -30.47 -12.76 4.70
C ASN A 638 -29.35 -13.75 5.06
N HIS A 639 -29.20 -14.14 6.34
CA HIS A 639 -28.17 -15.05 6.83
C HIS A 639 -28.78 -16.22 7.64
N GLN A 640 -29.37 -17.20 6.94
CA GLN A 640 -30.12 -18.31 7.54
C GLN A 640 -29.29 -19.21 8.49
N ASP A 641 -27.96 -19.26 8.32
CA ASP A 641 -27.06 -20.16 9.06
C ASP A 641 -26.56 -19.60 10.41
N ILE A 642 -27.10 -18.45 10.87
CA ILE A 642 -26.69 -17.78 12.12
C ILE A 642 -27.63 -18.13 13.30
N GLN A 643 -28.75 -18.81 13.00
CA GLN A 643 -29.80 -19.09 13.98
C GLN A 643 -29.27 -19.87 15.20
N ALA A 644 -28.49 -20.94 14.97
CA ALA A 644 -27.87 -21.74 16.03
C ALA A 644 -26.86 -20.95 16.90
N ASP A 645 -26.13 -19.99 16.31
CA ASP A 645 -25.19 -19.14 17.04
C ASP A 645 -25.92 -18.15 17.94
N LEU A 646 -27.07 -17.62 17.50
CA LEU A 646 -27.91 -16.72 18.31
C LEU A 646 -28.70 -17.47 19.39
N ASP A 647 -29.14 -18.69 19.09
CA ASP A 647 -29.80 -19.58 20.05
C ASP A 647 -28.83 -19.97 21.20
N SER A 648 -27.54 -20.21 20.88
CA SER A 648 -26.50 -20.51 21.88
C SER A 648 -26.20 -19.36 22.86
N ILE A 649 -26.54 -18.13 22.47
CA ILE A 649 -26.36 -16.92 23.29
C ILE A 649 -27.61 -16.67 24.16
N GLY A 650 -28.73 -17.37 23.91
CA GLY A 650 -29.97 -17.23 24.68
C GLY A 650 -30.89 -16.10 24.19
N VAL A 651 -30.57 -15.51 23.04
CA VAL A 651 -31.29 -14.36 22.46
C VAL A 651 -32.70 -14.76 22.02
N MET A 652 -32.90 -15.99 21.54
CA MET A 652 -34.15 -16.41 20.92
C MET A 652 -35.22 -16.91 21.87
N GLN A 653 -34.84 -17.48 23.02
CA GLN A 653 -35.79 -17.89 24.07
C GLN A 653 -36.48 -16.73 24.79
N LYS A 654 -36.07 -15.49 24.52
CA LYS A 654 -36.63 -14.26 25.12
C LYS A 654 -37.27 -13.31 24.12
N ILE A 655 -37.03 -13.52 22.82
CA ILE A 655 -37.68 -12.77 21.72
C ILE A 655 -38.96 -13.47 21.28
N ALA A 656 -39.00 -14.81 21.26
CA ALA A 656 -40.24 -15.59 21.19
C ALA A 656 -40.93 -15.58 22.56
#